data_AF-A0A5N6Y820-F1
#
_entry.id   AF-A0A5N6Y820-F1
#
_cell.length_a   1.000
_cell.length_b   1.000
_cell.length_c   1.000
_cell.angle_alpha   90.00
_cell.angle_beta   90.00
_cell.angle_gamma   90.00
#
_symmetry.space_group_name_H-M   'P 1'
#
loop_
_entity.id
_entity.type
_entity.pdbx_description
1 polymer ?
#
loop_
_entity_poly.entity_id
_entity_poly.type
_entity_poly.pdbx_seq_one_letter_code
_entity_poly.pdbx_strand_id
1 'polypeptide(L)'
;MPRHPSDAHAESDTEVLLNVIKENPIGILITGIQLLLTRFPPMHPCPIRACSPQHRGQRTNRPQTSRPHREAKLQVKSMLEAFDGKPPGALPLNGTKPDTGKVINGKLSLYCDSKTPEAGAFLAKQMHDLSEQCERNIMGFMGGERPQPWKRNVVGIQIEIGNIEGKFKMSQEMRRGDRDGVVRGFTDLGGEAGEAISSLVKEREELHDKKIEKLKAAKEGRASENNLSQSFYYMYKPAPPRPRKTNIIRSRNGCKSCRNRRTKCDEQKPICGTCARLDKSCEYVQPGLKFQIITVQNPKGLLSTYDIPSKERKQRLAGDERLAIQAEQGNPRIGGYDIVKSLQRTERDVFYSTYWEDRCLPALHPMFYSATLLTADYPILNDAILALSSCNISRLHSERKISSTGLMGPLSPSLTHQTRSHLYYSSAIRKLTAMTASDCRHNAAVVFIVLVLFAHLESAMGNFQGFYCHVQGMMNFLVEWRGRPGDATIMSLLTSWMQTRYVVWWARAYFSSLNIHQQLPSIPLPISMKEVPFTLHERRVKVLSIMCESHRLNFKAVLQRFKSMRSEEEVTNENNQGYFEYLSLLRQETTKLDEWLLHLPPSEQPIYELNDTSSTAIHFQSHDAALNYAYYVVARIMQCTGLLRELYSQTTPDHEDECYPAELWVQTLVQIAQGVDMRTSATRNSYTIGFSGLLLAGILRCQSLSVGLEIQDWIQTLQDLQPTEEGAFPLYQTLGVVKAVNQQRMAGRDVFAVTQPVDDGGGHPKVTAYNSQSISSLLFHGRCRIRNCLFEECITLGV
;
A
#
# COMPACT_ATOMS: atom_id res chain seq x y z
N MET A 1 -32.42 -21.03 -8.80
CA MET A 1 -31.22 -21.17 -9.64
C MET A 1 -30.37 -19.90 -9.56
N PRO A 2 -29.05 -20.00 -9.30
CA PRO A 2 -28.15 -18.86 -9.40
C PRO A 2 -28.08 -18.39 -10.86
N ARG A 3 -28.07 -17.08 -11.12
CA ARG A 3 -27.72 -16.57 -12.45
C ARG A 3 -26.22 -16.81 -12.64
N HIS A 4 -25.87 -17.65 -13.61
CA HIS A 4 -24.51 -17.70 -14.16
C HIS A 4 -24.05 -16.27 -14.53
N PRO A 5 -22.74 -15.97 -14.48
CA PRO A 5 -22.20 -14.76 -15.08
C PRO A 5 -22.71 -14.67 -16.52
N SER A 6 -23.12 -13.49 -16.96
CA SER A 6 -23.69 -13.32 -18.31
C SER A 6 -22.72 -13.85 -19.37
N ASP A 7 -23.13 -14.89 -20.11
CA ASP A 7 -22.46 -15.45 -21.32
C ASP A 7 -22.14 -14.41 -22.40
N ALA A 8 -22.61 -13.17 -22.24
CA ALA A 8 -22.39 -12.05 -23.13
C ALA A 8 -20.92 -11.61 -23.21
N HIS A 9 -20.09 -11.87 -22.18
CA HIS A 9 -18.70 -11.39 -22.13
C HIS A 9 -17.64 -12.48 -22.22
N ALA A 10 -18.03 -13.75 -22.12
CA ALA A 10 -17.11 -14.87 -22.22
C ALA A 10 -16.66 -15.05 -23.67
N GLU A 11 -15.34 -15.19 -23.86
CA GLU A 11 -14.75 -15.65 -25.12
C GLU A 11 -14.38 -17.12 -24.98
N SER A 12 -14.89 -17.93 -25.90
CA SER A 12 -14.66 -19.37 -25.95
C SER A 12 -13.72 -19.77 -27.08
N ASP A 13 -13.42 -18.85 -28.00
CA ASP A 13 -12.51 -19.11 -29.11
C ASP A 13 -11.06 -19.20 -28.61
N THR A 14 -10.53 -20.42 -28.61
CA THR A 14 -9.18 -20.70 -28.11
C THR A 14 -8.10 -20.04 -28.97
N GLU A 15 -8.31 -19.87 -30.27
CA GLU A 15 -7.33 -19.25 -31.16
C GLU A 15 -7.20 -17.75 -30.89
N VAL A 16 -8.33 -17.08 -30.68
CA VAL A 16 -8.38 -15.67 -30.24
C VAL A 16 -7.65 -15.50 -28.91
N LEU A 17 -7.91 -16.39 -27.94
CA LEU A 17 -7.27 -16.32 -26.63
C LEU A 17 -5.76 -16.58 -26.69
N LEU A 18 -5.33 -17.53 -27.52
CA LEU A 18 -3.90 -17.82 -27.74
C LEU A 18 -3.19 -16.67 -28.45
N ASN A 19 -3.83 -16.00 -29.40
CA ASN A 19 -3.24 -14.84 -30.07
C ASN A 19 -3.07 -13.65 -29.12
N VAL A 20 -4.06 -13.40 -28.25
CA VAL A 20 -3.93 -12.38 -27.19
C VAL A 20 -2.76 -12.70 -26.25
N ILE A 21 -2.55 -13.97 -25.88
CA ILE A 21 -1.40 -14.37 -25.04
C ILE A 21 -0.07 -14.14 -25.78
N LYS A 22 0.00 -14.41 -27.09
CA LYS A 22 1.21 -14.16 -27.90
C LYS A 22 1.53 -12.67 -28.02
N GLU A 23 0.51 -11.83 -28.17
CA GLU A 23 0.63 -10.37 -28.26
C GLU A 23 0.98 -9.73 -26.90
N ASN A 24 0.67 -10.42 -25.79
CA ASN A 24 0.88 -9.93 -24.43
C ASN A 24 1.73 -10.92 -23.62
N PRO A 25 3.07 -10.95 -23.82
CA PRO A 25 3.94 -12.01 -23.30
C PRO A 25 4.17 -11.96 -21.78
N ILE A 26 3.71 -10.91 -21.09
CA ILE A 26 3.87 -10.77 -19.62
C ILE A 26 2.58 -11.21 -18.93
N GLY A 27 2.67 -12.27 -18.12
CA GLY A 27 1.56 -12.78 -17.31
C GLY A 27 1.83 -12.80 -15.81
N ILE A 28 0.75 -12.92 -15.02
CA ILE A 28 0.80 -13.15 -13.57
C ILE A 28 0.53 -14.63 -13.32
N LEU A 29 1.47 -15.31 -12.65
CA LEU A 29 1.31 -16.70 -12.23
C LEU A 29 0.83 -16.76 -10.76
N ILE A 30 -0.28 -17.46 -10.51
CA ILE A 30 -0.87 -17.65 -9.17
C ILE A 30 -0.89 -19.15 -8.86
N THR A 31 -0.34 -19.57 -7.72
CA THR A 31 -0.31 -20.98 -7.29
C THR A 31 -0.84 -21.13 -5.86
N GLY A 32 -1.44 -22.28 -5.54
CA GLY A 32 -1.91 -22.62 -4.19
C GLY A 32 -0.90 -23.51 -3.45
N ILE A 33 0.14 -22.93 -2.85
CA ILE A 33 1.11 -23.66 -2.03
C ILE A 33 0.91 -23.30 -0.55
N GLN A 34 0.64 -24.30 0.28
CA GLN A 34 0.77 -24.22 1.74
C GLN A 34 2.28 -24.25 2.07
N LEU A 35 2.87 -23.14 2.50
CA LEU A 35 4.32 -23.02 2.70
C LEU A 35 4.79 -23.80 3.94
N LEU A 36 5.34 -24.99 3.73
CA LEU A 36 6.39 -25.54 4.58
C LEU A 36 7.74 -25.04 4.03
N LEU A 37 8.39 -24.17 4.83
CA LEU A 37 9.79 -23.75 4.76
C LEU A 37 10.60 -24.26 3.55
N THR A 38 10.63 -23.52 2.45
CA THR A 38 11.79 -23.48 1.53
C THR A 38 11.74 -22.21 0.65
N ARG A 39 12.94 -21.68 0.39
CA ARG A 39 13.25 -20.39 -0.26
C ARG A 39 12.68 -20.26 -1.67
N PHE A 40 11.53 -19.61 -1.86
CA PHE A 40 11.19 -18.86 -3.08
C PHE A 40 10.19 -17.73 -2.75
N PRO A 41 10.41 -16.49 -3.25
CA PRO A 41 9.44 -15.41 -3.10
C PRO A 41 8.22 -15.61 -4.03
N PRO A 42 6.99 -15.29 -3.60
CA PRO A 42 5.83 -15.29 -4.49
C PRO A 42 5.77 -13.96 -5.26
N MET A 43 5.46 -14.07 -6.56
CA MET A 43 5.24 -12.99 -7.55
C MET A 43 6.49 -12.47 -8.28
N HIS A 44 6.80 -13.11 -9.40
CA HIS A 44 7.58 -12.52 -10.49
C HIS A 44 6.71 -12.44 -11.76
N PRO A 45 6.87 -11.40 -12.60
CA PRO A 45 6.38 -11.42 -13.97
C PRO A 45 6.96 -12.63 -14.69
N CYS A 46 6.11 -13.51 -15.22
CA CYS A 46 6.57 -14.68 -15.97
C CYS A 46 6.35 -14.42 -17.46
N PRO A 47 7.38 -14.53 -18.30
CA PRO A 47 7.19 -14.56 -19.75
C PRO A 47 6.42 -15.83 -20.11
N ILE A 48 5.22 -15.70 -20.71
CA ILE A 48 4.40 -16.85 -21.12
C ILE A 48 4.46 -16.94 -22.64
N ARG A 49 4.94 -18.07 -23.17
CA ARG A 49 4.81 -18.43 -24.60
C ARG A 49 4.00 -19.71 -24.73
N ALA A 50 2.92 -19.67 -25.49
CA ALA A 50 2.10 -20.85 -25.80
C ALA A 50 2.69 -21.60 -27.01
N CYS A 51 2.97 -22.90 -26.87
CA CYS A 51 3.31 -23.80 -27.97
C CYS A 51 2.06 -24.58 -28.40
N SER A 52 1.78 -24.66 -29.71
CA SER A 52 0.69 -25.49 -30.24
C SER A 52 1.02 -26.99 -30.11
N PRO A 53 0.02 -27.87 -29.91
CA PRO A 53 0.25 -29.31 -29.88
C PRO A 53 0.51 -29.82 -31.31
N GLN A 54 1.76 -30.19 -31.63
CA GLN A 54 2.05 -31.00 -32.81
C GLN A 54 2.26 -32.46 -32.41
N HIS A 55 1.37 -33.30 -32.93
CA HIS A 55 1.37 -34.75 -33.08
C HIS A 55 2.33 -35.62 -32.22
N ARG A 56 1.71 -36.39 -31.31
CA ARG A 56 2.26 -37.62 -30.72
C ARG A 56 2.63 -38.63 -31.82
N GLY A 57 3.86 -39.14 -31.78
CA GLY A 57 4.22 -40.35 -32.50
C GLY A 57 5.67 -40.79 -32.26
N GLN A 58 5.87 -41.65 -31.25
CA GLN A 58 6.67 -42.89 -31.27
C GLN A 58 7.42 -43.17 -29.97
N ARG A 59 7.19 -44.40 -29.49
CA ARG A 59 7.85 -45.09 -28.37
C ARG A 59 9.32 -45.33 -28.70
N THR A 60 10.21 -45.15 -27.73
CA THR A 60 11.38 -46.03 -27.56
C THR A 60 11.67 -46.28 -26.08
N ASN A 61 12.04 -47.53 -25.81
CA ASN A 61 12.10 -48.19 -24.51
C ASN A 61 13.27 -47.70 -23.63
N ARG A 62 13.01 -47.57 -22.32
CA ARG A 62 14.07 -47.64 -21.29
C ARG A 62 14.41 -49.11 -21.00
N PRO A 63 15.69 -49.43 -20.72
CA PRO A 63 16.03 -50.48 -19.79
C PRO A 63 16.45 -49.89 -18.43
N GLN A 64 16.01 -50.58 -17.38
CA GLN A 64 16.28 -50.32 -15.97
C GLN A 64 17.68 -50.81 -15.59
N THR A 65 18.37 -50.06 -14.73
CA THR A 65 19.29 -50.64 -13.74
C THR A 65 19.10 -49.97 -12.38
N SER A 66 18.76 -50.82 -11.41
CA SER A 66 18.58 -50.59 -9.97
C SER A 66 19.94 -50.55 -9.26
N ARG A 67 20.19 -49.71 -8.24
CA ARG A 67 19.97 -49.96 -6.79
C ARG A 67 20.55 -48.80 -5.92
N PRO A 68 20.29 -48.71 -4.59
CA PRO A 68 19.70 -47.52 -3.96
C PRO A 68 20.59 -46.80 -2.93
N HIS A 69 20.26 -45.55 -2.60
CA HIS A 69 20.27 -45.09 -1.20
C HIS A 69 19.31 -43.90 -0.96
N ARG A 70 18.42 -44.11 0.02
CA ARG A 70 17.75 -43.19 0.95
C ARG A 70 17.64 -41.70 0.56
N GLU A 71 16.42 -41.22 0.32
CA GLU A 71 15.75 -40.20 1.17
C GLU A 71 14.29 -39.94 0.76
N ALA A 72 13.51 -39.65 1.81
CA ALA A 72 12.08 -39.33 1.96
C ALA A 72 11.15 -39.20 0.72
N LYS A 73 10.14 -40.10 0.72
CA LYS A 73 8.82 -39.92 0.10
C LYS A 73 8.06 -38.78 0.79
N LEU A 74 7.45 -37.86 0.04
CA LEU A 74 6.19 -37.22 0.45
C LEU A 74 5.12 -37.58 -0.58
N GLN A 75 4.08 -38.26 -0.10
CA GLN A 75 2.98 -38.81 -0.87
C GLN A 75 1.98 -37.73 -1.31
N VAL A 76 1.51 -37.90 -2.54
CA VAL A 76 0.38 -37.21 -3.18
C VAL A 76 -0.91 -38.00 -2.91
N LYS A 77 -2.00 -37.31 -2.56
CA LYS A 77 -3.42 -37.71 -2.73
C LYS A 77 -4.29 -36.43 -2.53
N SER A 78 -4.88 -35.81 -3.57
CA SER A 78 -6.24 -36.04 -4.15
C SER A 78 -7.34 -35.95 -3.07
N MET A 79 -8.45 -35.19 -3.13
CA MET A 79 -9.35 -34.78 -4.23
C MET A 79 -10.41 -33.77 -3.70
N LEU A 80 -11.17 -33.15 -4.62
CA LEU A 80 -12.41 -32.37 -4.43
C LEU A 80 -13.61 -33.20 -3.89
N GLU A 81 -14.71 -32.48 -3.57
CA GLU A 81 -16.09 -32.87 -3.19
C GLU A 81 -16.39 -32.61 -1.68
N ALA A 82 -17.47 -31.95 -1.22
CA ALA A 82 -18.77 -31.60 -1.79
C ALA A 82 -19.56 -30.59 -0.87
N PHE A 83 -20.58 -29.92 -1.43
CA PHE A 83 -21.77 -29.25 -0.83
C PHE A 83 -21.58 -28.07 0.16
N ASP A 84 -22.05 -26.85 -0.09
CA ASP A 84 -23.43 -26.31 -0.24
C ASP A 84 -23.89 -25.61 1.05
N GLY A 85 -24.25 -24.32 0.96
CA GLY A 85 -24.67 -23.51 2.11
C GLY A 85 -24.48 -21.99 1.93
N LYS A 86 -25.56 -21.27 1.64
CA LYS A 86 -25.70 -19.79 1.68
C LYS A 86 -26.24 -19.35 3.06
N PRO A 87 -26.03 -18.10 3.56
CA PRO A 87 -26.81 -16.89 3.16
C PRO A 87 -26.03 -15.53 3.33
N PRO A 88 -26.64 -14.33 3.49
CA PRO A 88 -27.25 -13.48 2.45
C PRO A 88 -26.74 -12.00 2.42
N GLY A 89 -26.95 -11.30 1.29
CA GLY A 89 -27.20 -9.85 1.27
C GLY A 89 -26.14 -8.95 0.62
N ALA A 90 -26.35 -8.57 -0.65
CA ALA A 90 -25.70 -7.39 -1.25
C ALA A 90 -26.65 -6.69 -2.24
N LEU A 91 -26.92 -5.42 -1.96
CA LEU A 91 -27.60 -4.46 -2.84
C LEU A 91 -26.62 -3.96 -3.93
N PRO A 92 -27.09 -3.61 -5.14
CA PRO A 92 -26.20 -3.28 -6.27
C PRO A 92 -25.91 -1.78 -6.39
N LEU A 93 -24.64 -1.44 -6.66
CA LEU A 93 -24.20 -0.14 -7.19
C LEU A 93 -23.56 -0.37 -8.56
N ASN A 94 -24.14 0.23 -9.60
CA ASN A 94 -23.70 0.14 -10.99
C ASN A 94 -22.61 1.18 -11.30
N GLY A 95 -21.43 0.72 -11.69
CA GLY A 95 -20.38 1.53 -12.32
C GLY A 95 -19.51 0.62 -13.20
N THR A 96 -19.71 0.65 -14.52
CA THR A 96 -19.04 -0.24 -15.47
C THR A 96 -17.65 0.31 -15.87
N LYS A 97 -16.58 -0.31 -15.35
CA LYS A 97 -15.23 -0.27 -15.93
C LYS A 97 -15.10 -1.28 -17.10
N PRO A 98 -14.23 -1.04 -18.09
CA PRO A 98 -13.84 -2.04 -19.08
C PRO A 98 -12.66 -2.88 -18.54
N ASP A 99 -12.94 -3.97 -17.83
CA ASP A 99 -11.93 -4.96 -17.44
C ASP A 99 -11.95 -6.12 -18.44
N THR A 100 -10.82 -6.38 -19.11
CA THR A 100 -10.62 -7.64 -19.85
C THR A 100 -9.60 -8.51 -19.12
N GLY A 101 -10.08 -9.36 -18.21
CA GLY A 101 -9.28 -10.39 -17.56
C GLY A 101 -9.24 -11.69 -18.39
N LYS A 102 -8.09 -12.38 -18.38
CA LYS A 102 -7.91 -13.71 -18.99
C LYS A 102 -7.19 -14.61 -17.99
N VAL A 103 -7.64 -15.85 -17.86
CA VAL A 103 -7.14 -16.81 -16.87
C VAL A 103 -6.74 -18.10 -17.61
N ILE A 104 -5.53 -18.59 -17.32
CA ILE A 104 -5.03 -19.86 -17.83
C ILE A 104 -4.88 -20.80 -16.64
N ASN A 105 -5.55 -21.93 -16.66
CA ASN A 105 -5.40 -22.99 -15.67
C ASN A 105 -4.55 -24.10 -16.26
N GLY A 106 -3.54 -24.57 -15.52
CA GLY A 106 -2.60 -25.56 -16.04
C GLY A 106 -1.82 -26.32 -14.99
N LYS A 107 -1.21 -27.43 -15.41
CA LYS A 107 -0.32 -28.25 -14.58
C LYS A 107 1.12 -27.78 -14.76
N LEU A 108 1.83 -27.59 -13.66
CA LEU A 108 3.18 -27.03 -13.65
C LEU A 108 4.25 -28.13 -13.58
N SER A 109 5.26 -28.03 -14.45
CA SER A 109 6.46 -28.86 -14.47
C SER A 109 7.71 -27.98 -14.30
N LEU A 110 8.63 -28.39 -13.43
CA LEU A 110 9.82 -27.63 -13.04
C LEU A 110 11.10 -28.24 -13.62
N TYR A 111 11.93 -27.40 -14.22
CA TYR A 111 13.25 -27.72 -14.75
C TYR A 111 14.32 -26.93 -13.95
N CYS A 112 14.78 -27.53 -12.84
CA CYS A 112 15.64 -26.85 -11.87
C CYS A 112 17.13 -27.17 -12.05
N ASP A 113 17.50 -28.32 -12.62
CA ASP A 113 18.90 -28.75 -12.74
C ASP A 113 19.43 -28.58 -14.17
N SER A 114 20.10 -27.46 -14.42
CA SER A 114 20.73 -27.13 -15.70
C SER A 114 21.83 -28.12 -16.13
N LYS A 115 22.26 -29.03 -15.25
CA LYS A 115 23.24 -30.08 -15.57
C LYS A 115 22.60 -31.28 -16.28
N THR A 116 21.27 -31.43 -16.19
CA THR A 116 20.57 -32.44 -16.99
C THR A 116 20.48 -31.97 -18.44
N PRO A 117 20.82 -32.82 -19.43
CA PRO A 117 20.75 -32.46 -20.85
C PRO A 117 19.37 -31.92 -21.26
N GLU A 118 18.30 -32.47 -20.67
CA GLU A 118 16.91 -32.11 -20.94
C GLU A 118 16.58 -30.70 -20.43
N ALA A 119 16.92 -30.36 -19.19
CA ALA A 119 16.70 -29.02 -18.67
C ALA A 119 17.63 -28.00 -19.33
N GLY A 120 18.86 -28.39 -19.66
CA GLY A 120 19.82 -27.56 -20.38
C GLY A 120 19.35 -27.19 -21.79
N ALA A 121 18.78 -28.15 -22.53
CA ALA A 121 18.21 -27.93 -23.86
C ALA A 121 16.91 -27.10 -23.79
N PHE A 122 16.04 -27.40 -22.82
CA PHE A 122 14.81 -26.64 -22.59
C PHE A 122 15.10 -25.16 -22.29
N LEU A 123 15.99 -24.88 -21.32
CA LEU A 123 16.37 -23.53 -20.95
C LEU A 123 17.04 -22.77 -22.09
N ALA A 124 17.96 -23.42 -22.82
CA ALA A 124 18.63 -22.79 -23.96
C ALA A 124 17.62 -22.39 -25.05
N LYS A 125 16.66 -23.28 -25.35
CA LYS A 125 15.60 -22.98 -26.32
C LYS A 125 14.68 -21.86 -25.82
N GLN A 126 14.23 -21.89 -24.56
CA GLN A 126 13.34 -20.86 -24.02
C GLN A 126 14.00 -19.48 -23.97
N MET A 127 15.27 -19.40 -23.57
CA MET A 127 16.01 -18.15 -23.57
C MET A 127 16.20 -17.62 -24.99
N HIS A 128 16.56 -18.48 -25.94
CA HIS A 128 16.69 -18.11 -27.34
C HIS A 128 15.37 -17.58 -27.92
N ASP A 129 14.30 -18.33 -27.74
CA ASP A 129 12.95 -18.04 -28.21
C ASP A 129 12.41 -16.72 -27.61
N LEU A 130 12.72 -16.43 -26.34
CA LEU A 130 12.34 -15.20 -25.65
C LEU A 130 13.14 -14.00 -26.15
N SER A 131 14.46 -14.14 -26.26
CA SER A 131 15.34 -13.11 -26.81
C SER A 131 14.95 -12.77 -28.25
N GLU A 132 14.69 -13.76 -29.09
CA GLU A 132 14.26 -13.54 -30.48
C GLU A 132 12.95 -12.76 -30.55
N GLN A 133 11.95 -13.14 -29.75
CA GLN A 133 10.65 -12.45 -29.72
C GLN A 133 10.79 -11.00 -29.25
N CYS A 134 11.57 -10.76 -28.19
CA CYS A 134 11.81 -9.42 -27.67
C CYS A 134 12.60 -8.55 -28.65
N GLU A 135 13.70 -9.06 -29.18
CA GLU A 135 14.60 -8.30 -30.06
C GLU A 135 13.95 -8.02 -31.42
N ARG A 136 13.31 -9.01 -32.05
CA ARG A 136 12.76 -8.84 -33.41
C ARG A 136 11.35 -8.27 -33.41
N ASN A 137 10.42 -8.87 -32.67
CA ASN A 137 9.00 -8.55 -32.78
C ASN A 137 8.61 -7.31 -31.95
N ILE A 138 9.25 -7.12 -30.80
CA ILE A 138 8.96 -5.98 -29.91
C ILE A 138 9.91 -4.81 -30.18
N MET A 139 11.22 -5.08 -30.33
CA MET A 139 12.25 -4.04 -30.45
C MET A 139 12.73 -3.76 -31.90
N GLY A 140 12.37 -4.58 -32.89
CA GLY A 140 12.69 -4.34 -34.30
C GLY A 140 14.16 -4.56 -34.70
N PHE A 141 14.96 -5.27 -33.90
CA PHE A 141 16.39 -5.46 -34.09
C PHE A 141 16.72 -6.63 -35.06
N MET A 142 17.47 -6.37 -36.13
CA MET A 142 17.67 -7.32 -37.25
C MET A 142 19.12 -7.86 -37.45
N GLY A 143 20.12 -7.54 -36.60
CA GLY A 143 21.47 -8.12 -36.74
C GLY A 143 22.52 -7.73 -35.68
N GLY A 144 23.52 -8.59 -35.45
CA GLY A 144 24.66 -8.39 -34.54
C GLY A 144 25.29 -9.71 -34.02
N GLU A 145 26.51 -9.65 -33.46
CA GLU A 145 27.10 -10.79 -32.73
C GLU A 145 26.30 -11.10 -31.46
N ARG A 146 25.93 -12.36 -31.28
CA ARG A 146 25.08 -12.81 -30.17
C ARG A 146 25.94 -13.43 -29.06
N PRO A 147 26.10 -12.79 -27.90
CA PRO A 147 26.76 -13.42 -26.77
C PRO A 147 25.99 -14.66 -26.31
N GLN A 148 26.72 -15.70 -25.89
CA GLN A 148 26.13 -16.96 -25.45
C GLN A 148 25.25 -16.77 -24.18
N PRO A 149 24.09 -17.44 -24.08
CA PRO A 149 23.18 -17.26 -22.95
C PRO A 149 23.81 -17.75 -21.63
N TRP A 150 23.72 -16.92 -20.60
CA TRP A 150 24.21 -17.20 -19.25
C TRP A 150 23.28 -18.24 -18.57
N LYS A 151 23.78 -19.45 -18.31
CA LYS A 151 22.97 -20.58 -17.80
C LYS A 151 22.94 -20.75 -16.28
N ARG A 152 23.55 -19.85 -15.50
CA ARG A 152 23.61 -19.99 -14.03
C ARG A 152 22.48 -19.19 -13.37
N ASN A 153 21.74 -19.84 -12.46
CA ASN A 153 20.69 -19.28 -11.59
C ASN A 153 19.31 -19.00 -12.22
N VAL A 154 18.95 -19.66 -13.33
CA VAL A 154 17.59 -19.57 -13.93
C VAL A 154 16.86 -20.91 -13.79
N VAL A 155 15.61 -20.87 -13.31
CA VAL A 155 14.72 -22.04 -13.23
C VAL A 155 13.75 -22.00 -14.40
N GLY A 156 13.66 -23.09 -15.16
CA GLY A 156 12.71 -23.25 -16.25
C GLY A 156 11.38 -23.75 -15.73
N ILE A 157 10.28 -23.09 -16.10
CA ILE A 157 8.93 -23.52 -15.73
C ILE A 157 8.17 -23.81 -17.01
N GLN A 158 7.60 -25.01 -17.11
CA GLN A 158 6.65 -25.36 -18.17
C GLN A 158 5.25 -25.46 -17.58
N ILE A 159 4.30 -24.75 -18.17
CA ILE A 159 2.88 -24.81 -17.80
C ILE A 159 2.15 -25.56 -18.91
N GLU A 160 1.66 -26.75 -18.59
CA GLU A 160 0.75 -27.49 -19.45
C GLU A 160 -0.65 -26.86 -19.32
N ILE A 161 -1.13 -26.23 -20.39
CA ILE A 161 -2.42 -25.54 -20.40
C ILE A 161 -3.55 -26.58 -20.35
N GLY A 162 -4.34 -26.57 -19.27
CA GLY A 162 -5.51 -27.43 -19.10
C GLY A 162 -6.82 -26.75 -19.51
N ASN A 163 -6.97 -25.45 -19.21
CA ASN A 163 -8.11 -24.64 -19.66
C ASN A 163 -7.68 -23.18 -19.88
N ILE A 164 -8.30 -22.51 -20.86
CA ILE A 164 -8.11 -21.08 -21.15
C ILE A 164 -9.47 -20.41 -21.13
N GLU A 165 -9.61 -19.38 -20.29
CA GLU A 165 -10.82 -18.57 -20.21
C GLU A 165 -10.48 -17.10 -20.47
N GLY A 166 -11.27 -16.44 -21.31
CA GLY A 166 -11.12 -14.99 -21.52
C GLY A 166 -12.44 -14.26 -21.50
N LYS A 167 -12.34 -12.94 -21.26
CA LYS A 167 -13.49 -12.04 -21.26
C LYS A 167 -13.20 -10.79 -22.08
N PHE A 168 -14.15 -10.44 -22.96
CA PHE A 168 -14.18 -9.18 -23.70
C PHE A 168 -15.40 -8.37 -23.27
N LYS A 169 -15.17 -7.11 -22.90
CA LYS A 169 -16.24 -6.17 -22.54
C LYS A 169 -16.11 -4.91 -23.39
N MET A 170 -16.86 -4.88 -24.48
CA MET A 170 -16.84 -3.84 -25.52
C MET A 170 -18.23 -3.22 -25.73
N SER A 171 -18.99 -3.06 -24.65
CA SER A 171 -20.35 -2.50 -24.66
C SER A 171 -21.38 -3.31 -25.47
N GLN A 172 -21.09 -4.58 -25.76
CA GLN A 172 -21.99 -5.45 -26.53
C GLN A 172 -23.36 -5.69 -25.87
N GLU A 173 -23.47 -5.43 -24.55
CA GLU A 173 -24.70 -5.50 -23.76
C GLU A 173 -25.65 -4.30 -23.96
N MET A 174 -25.17 -3.21 -24.57
CA MET A 174 -25.93 -1.99 -24.77
C MET A 174 -26.86 -2.08 -25.98
N ARG A 175 -27.87 -1.21 -26.04
CA ARG A 175 -28.77 -1.13 -27.20
C ARG A 175 -28.01 -0.58 -28.40
N ARG A 176 -28.38 -0.99 -29.61
CA ARG A 176 -27.72 -0.58 -30.87
C ARG A 176 -27.47 0.93 -30.97
N GLY A 177 -28.47 1.77 -30.66
CA GLY A 177 -28.30 3.23 -30.69
C GLY A 177 -27.28 3.78 -29.68
N ASP A 178 -27.11 3.11 -28.54
CA ASP A 178 -26.10 3.46 -27.55
C ASP A 178 -24.71 2.94 -27.98
N ARG A 179 -24.64 1.73 -28.56
CA ARG A 179 -23.41 1.18 -29.18
C ARG A 179 -22.91 2.08 -30.32
N ASP A 180 -23.80 2.53 -31.19
CA ASP A 180 -23.49 3.50 -32.25
C ASP A 180 -22.97 4.83 -31.67
N GLY A 181 -23.45 5.22 -30.49
CA GLY A 181 -22.96 6.39 -29.74
C GLY A 181 -21.53 6.20 -29.25
N VAL A 182 -21.21 5.00 -28.74
CA VAL A 182 -19.85 4.61 -28.33
C VAL A 182 -18.91 4.59 -29.53
N VAL A 183 -19.33 3.97 -30.64
CA VAL A 183 -18.59 3.91 -31.90
C VAL A 183 -18.29 5.31 -32.45
N ARG A 184 -19.32 6.18 -32.56
CA ARG A 184 -19.13 7.57 -32.98
C ARG A 184 -18.23 8.34 -32.04
N GLY A 185 -18.40 8.17 -30.73
CA GLY A 185 -17.53 8.81 -29.73
C GLY A 185 -16.06 8.47 -29.92
N PHE A 186 -15.74 7.20 -30.22
CA PHE A 186 -14.36 6.77 -30.49
C PHE A 186 -13.85 7.19 -31.88
N THR A 187 -14.72 7.25 -32.90
CA THR A 187 -14.35 7.78 -34.23
C THR A 187 -14.11 9.30 -34.20
N ASP A 188 -14.94 10.06 -33.48
CA ASP A 188 -14.84 11.52 -33.35
C ASP A 188 -13.61 11.94 -32.52
N LEU A 189 -13.12 11.06 -31.63
CA LEU A 189 -11.86 11.25 -30.92
C LEU A 189 -10.63 11.24 -31.86
N GLY A 190 -10.77 10.67 -33.06
CA GLY A 190 -9.72 10.62 -34.08
C GLY A 190 -8.50 9.78 -33.72
N GLY A 191 -7.57 9.64 -34.68
CA GLY A 191 -6.32 8.89 -34.52
C GLY A 191 -6.48 7.36 -34.64
N GLU A 192 -5.36 6.66 -34.83
CA GLU A 192 -5.31 5.21 -35.09
C GLU A 192 -5.97 4.37 -33.99
N ALA A 193 -5.93 4.83 -32.72
CA ALA A 193 -6.54 4.15 -31.58
C ALA A 193 -8.07 4.34 -31.48
N GLY A 194 -8.58 5.53 -31.81
CA GLY A 194 -10.02 5.78 -31.89
C GLY A 194 -10.65 4.93 -32.99
N GLU A 195 -9.96 4.82 -34.13
CA GLU A 195 -10.37 3.97 -35.24
C GLU A 195 -10.29 2.47 -34.90
N ALA A 196 -9.24 2.03 -34.20
CA ALA A 196 -9.09 0.63 -33.77
C ALA A 196 -10.14 0.22 -32.73
N ILE A 197 -10.43 1.05 -31.73
CA ILE A 197 -11.47 0.75 -30.72
C ILE A 197 -12.86 0.84 -31.35
N SER A 198 -13.12 1.84 -32.20
CA SER A 198 -14.37 1.93 -32.97
C SER A 198 -14.57 0.67 -33.84
N SER A 199 -13.53 0.23 -34.54
CA SER A 199 -13.54 -1.00 -35.35
C SER A 199 -13.74 -2.25 -34.50
N LEU A 200 -13.07 -2.36 -33.35
CA LEU A 200 -13.22 -3.52 -32.46
C LEU A 200 -14.61 -3.57 -31.82
N VAL A 201 -15.19 -2.42 -31.46
CA VAL A 201 -16.57 -2.33 -30.94
C VAL A 201 -17.57 -2.73 -32.04
N LYS A 202 -17.38 -2.26 -33.29
CA LYS A 202 -18.19 -2.69 -34.45
C LYS A 202 -18.08 -4.20 -34.71
N GLU A 203 -16.86 -4.72 -34.76
CA GLU A 203 -16.59 -6.14 -34.99
C GLU A 203 -17.24 -7.02 -33.91
N ARG A 204 -17.11 -6.63 -32.64
CA ARG A 204 -17.69 -7.37 -31.51
C ARG A 204 -19.21 -7.23 -31.44
N GLU A 205 -19.76 -6.09 -31.85
CA GLU A 205 -21.20 -5.90 -32.04
C GLU A 205 -21.73 -6.89 -33.08
N GLU A 206 -21.10 -6.99 -34.25
CA GLU A 206 -21.53 -7.91 -35.32
C GLU A 206 -21.47 -9.38 -34.87
N LEU A 207 -20.40 -9.77 -34.17
CA LEU A 207 -20.26 -11.13 -33.63
C LEU A 207 -21.34 -11.45 -32.59
N HIS A 208 -21.65 -10.49 -31.72
CA HIS A 208 -22.71 -10.64 -30.73
C HIS A 208 -24.10 -10.75 -31.38
N ASP A 209 -24.39 -9.91 -32.37
CA ASP A 209 -25.67 -9.90 -33.07
C ASP A 209 -25.85 -11.21 -33.88
N LYS A 210 -24.80 -11.68 -34.57
CA LYS A 210 -24.76 -13.01 -35.23
C LYS A 210 -24.99 -14.16 -34.24
N LYS A 211 -24.44 -14.08 -33.02
CA LYS A 211 -24.66 -15.08 -31.95
C LYS A 211 -26.12 -15.07 -31.49
N ILE A 212 -26.73 -13.90 -31.34
CA ILE A 212 -28.16 -13.78 -31.01
C ILE A 212 -29.04 -14.35 -32.13
N GLU A 213 -28.73 -14.07 -33.40
CA GLU A 213 -29.47 -14.60 -34.54
C GLU A 213 -29.36 -16.12 -34.64
N LYS A 214 -28.16 -16.70 -34.47
CA LYS A 214 -27.98 -18.16 -34.40
C LYS A 214 -28.77 -18.79 -33.26
N LEU A 215 -28.82 -18.15 -32.09
CA LEU A 215 -29.61 -18.63 -30.94
C LEU A 215 -31.13 -18.53 -31.18
N LYS A 216 -31.59 -17.53 -31.95
CA LYS A 216 -33.00 -17.42 -32.37
C LYS A 216 -33.35 -18.49 -33.41
N ALA A 217 -32.53 -18.66 -34.44
CA ALA A 217 -32.70 -19.68 -35.47
C ALA A 217 -32.67 -21.12 -34.89
N ALA A 218 -31.79 -21.39 -33.92
CA ALA A 218 -31.73 -22.68 -33.22
C ALA A 218 -32.94 -22.94 -32.30
N LYS A 219 -33.63 -21.89 -31.83
CA LYS A 219 -34.88 -22.00 -31.06
C LYS A 219 -36.10 -22.15 -31.96
N GLU A 220 -36.11 -21.49 -33.11
CA GLU A 220 -37.17 -21.61 -34.12
C GLU A 220 -37.11 -22.98 -34.82
N GLY A 221 -35.92 -23.53 -35.08
CA GLY A 221 -35.74 -24.90 -35.57
C GLY A 221 -36.05 -26.00 -34.56
N ARG A 222 -36.12 -25.69 -33.25
CA ARG A 222 -36.58 -26.61 -32.19
C ARG A 222 -38.07 -26.48 -31.88
N ALA A 223 -38.77 -25.52 -32.49
CA ALA A 223 -40.19 -25.27 -32.22
C ALA A 223 -41.15 -26.14 -33.06
N SER A 224 -40.64 -27.02 -33.94
CA SER A 224 -41.46 -27.99 -34.69
C SER A 224 -41.55 -29.37 -34.03
N GLU A 225 -40.87 -29.62 -32.91
CA GLU A 225 -41.00 -30.88 -32.16
C GLU A 225 -41.17 -30.60 -30.67
N ASN A 226 -42.23 -31.17 -30.10
CA ASN A 226 -42.63 -31.19 -28.69
C ASN A 226 -43.37 -29.94 -28.17
N ASN A 227 -44.63 -29.90 -28.59
CA ASN A 227 -45.72 -29.12 -28.03
C ASN A 227 -46.19 -29.73 -26.69
N LEU A 228 -45.41 -29.59 -25.61
CA LEU A 228 -45.87 -29.94 -24.25
C LEU A 228 -45.02 -29.26 -23.17
N SER A 229 -45.41 -28.02 -22.82
CA SER A 229 -45.40 -27.47 -21.45
C SER A 229 -45.67 -25.96 -21.45
N GLN A 230 -46.74 -25.55 -22.13
CA GLN A 230 -47.19 -24.15 -22.17
C GLN A 230 -48.03 -23.75 -20.94
N SER A 231 -47.71 -24.24 -19.73
CA SER A 231 -48.42 -23.83 -18.50
C SER A 231 -47.54 -23.40 -17.32
N PHE A 232 -46.21 -23.49 -17.40
CA PHE A 232 -45.33 -23.07 -16.28
C PHE A 232 -44.72 -21.66 -16.41
N TYR A 233 -44.92 -20.95 -17.54
CA TYR A 233 -44.28 -19.65 -17.81
C TYR A 233 -45.20 -18.41 -17.67
N TYR A 234 -46.39 -18.55 -17.09
CA TYR A 234 -47.34 -17.43 -16.94
C TYR A 234 -47.26 -16.66 -15.60
N MET A 235 -46.33 -16.98 -14.68
CA MET A 235 -46.30 -16.37 -13.35
C MET A 235 -45.27 -15.22 -13.15
N TYR A 236 -44.43 -14.91 -14.14
CA TYR A 236 -43.49 -13.77 -14.07
C TYR A 236 -43.45 -12.97 -15.38
N LYS A 237 -44.52 -12.23 -15.67
CA LYS A 237 -44.42 -11.08 -16.58
C LYS A 237 -43.97 -9.85 -15.77
N PRO A 238 -43.07 -9.00 -16.29
CA PRO A 238 -42.79 -7.70 -15.67
C PRO A 238 -44.08 -6.87 -15.62
N ALA A 239 -44.27 -6.11 -14.54
CA ALA A 239 -45.45 -5.26 -14.39
C ALA A 239 -45.65 -4.38 -15.64
N PRO A 240 -46.88 -4.24 -16.15
CA PRO A 240 -47.14 -3.45 -17.35
C PRO A 240 -46.68 -1.99 -17.12
N PRO A 241 -46.04 -1.36 -18.10
CA PRO A 241 -45.57 0.01 -17.96
C PRO A 241 -46.76 0.94 -17.72
N ARG A 242 -46.62 1.84 -16.74
CA ARG A 242 -47.63 2.88 -16.46
C ARG A 242 -47.95 3.65 -17.75
N PRO A 243 -49.23 3.78 -18.14
CA PRO A 243 -49.58 4.50 -19.36
C PRO A 243 -49.17 5.98 -19.27
N ARG A 244 -48.64 6.51 -20.37
CA ARG A 244 -48.17 7.90 -20.46
C ARG A 244 -49.36 8.86 -20.35
N LYS A 245 -49.24 9.89 -19.51
CA LYS A 245 -50.31 10.88 -19.31
C LYS A 245 -50.58 11.81 -20.52
N THR A 246 -49.77 11.82 -21.58
CA THR A 246 -50.08 12.47 -22.88
C THR A 246 -49.16 12.00 -24.02
N ASN A 247 -49.65 11.98 -25.27
CA ASN A 247 -48.94 11.64 -26.52
C ASN A 247 -48.12 12.81 -27.15
N ILE A 248 -47.61 13.74 -26.36
CA ILE A 248 -46.86 14.88 -26.89
C ILE A 248 -45.36 14.54 -26.93
N ILE A 249 -44.83 14.27 -28.14
CA ILE A 249 -43.39 14.22 -28.39
C ILE A 249 -42.95 15.61 -28.83
N ARG A 250 -42.29 16.37 -27.94
CA ARG A 250 -41.68 17.67 -28.29
C ARG A 250 -40.27 17.42 -28.86
N SER A 251 -39.97 18.01 -30.01
CA SER A 251 -38.65 17.85 -30.62
C SER A 251 -37.57 18.58 -29.81
N ARG A 252 -36.47 17.88 -29.49
CA ARG A 252 -35.38 18.42 -28.66
C ARG A 252 -34.46 19.37 -29.44
N ASN A 253 -34.66 19.54 -30.75
CA ASN A 253 -33.77 20.33 -31.60
C ASN A 253 -34.50 21.42 -32.43
N GLY A 254 -35.79 21.70 -32.15
CA GLY A 254 -36.55 22.74 -32.85
C GLY A 254 -35.99 24.16 -32.70
N CYS A 255 -36.15 24.99 -33.72
CA CYS A 255 -35.66 26.38 -33.72
C CYS A 255 -36.30 27.24 -32.60
N LYS A 256 -35.62 28.31 -32.20
CA LYS A 256 -36.04 29.19 -31.09
C LYS A 256 -37.41 29.82 -31.34
N SER A 257 -37.70 30.20 -32.58
CA SER A 257 -38.98 30.80 -32.97
C SER A 257 -40.16 29.83 -32.85
N CYS A 258 -40.01 28.57 -33.27
CA CYS A 258 -41.06 27.55 -33.11
C CYS A 258 -41.22 27.12 -31.64
N ARG A 259 -40.13 27.09 -30.86
CA ARG A 259 -40.16 26.83 -29.42
C ARG A 259 -40.91 27.90 -28.64
N ASN A 260 -40.62 29.17 -28.89
CA ASN A 260 -41.30 30.29 -28.23
C ASN A 260 -42.80 30.29 -28.56
N ARG A 261 -43.16 29.95 -29.80
CA ARG A 261 -44.55 29.83 -30.24
C ARG A 261 -45.23 28.53 -29.80
N ARG A 262 -44.50 27.61 -29.17
CA ARG A 262 -44.97 26.27 -28.75
C ARG A 262 -45.58 25.45 -29.90
N THR A 263 -45.13 25.69 -31.13
CA THR A 263 -45.56 24.96 -32.34
C THR A 263 -44.53 23.92 -32.75
N LYS A 264 -44.96 22.84 -33.41
CA LYS A 264 -44.07 21.77 -33.89
C LYS A 264 -43.09 22.34 -34.94
N CYS A 265 -41.80 22.08 -34.73
CA CYS A 265 -40.73 22.40 -35.68
C CYS A 265 -40.39 21.13 -36.47
N ASP A 266 -40.23 21.28 -37.76
CA ASP A 266 -39.80 20.26 -38.72
C ASP A 266 -38.27 20.19 -38.88
N GLU A 267 -37.53 21.05 -38.17
CA GLU A 267 -36.07 21.04 -38.03
C GLU A 267 -35.27 21.18 -39.34
N GLN A 268 -35.91 21.57 -40.43
CA GLN A 268 -35.23 21.88 -41.69
C GLN A 268 -34.30 23.10 -41.53
N LYS A 269 -33.13 23.04 -42.19
CA LYS A 269 -32.10 24.08 -42.20
C LYS A 269 -31.89 24.58 -43.64
N PRO A 270 -31.65 25.88 -43.87
CA PRO A 270 -31.35 26.93 -42.89
C PRO A 270 -32.57 27.52 -42.16
N ILE A 271 -33.78 27.36 -42.72
CA ILE A 271 -35.05 27.86 -42.16
C ILE A 271 -36.04 26.69 -42.08
N CYS A 272 -36.73 26.53 -40.95
CA CYS A 272 -37.75 25.49 -40.80
C CYS A 272 -39.03 25.84 -41.57
N GLY A 273 -39.78 24.88 -42.11
CA GLY A 273 -40.94 25.12 -42.97
C GLY A 273 -42.04 25.95 -42.30
N THR A 274 -42.22 25.80 -40.98
CA THR A 274 -43.16 26.62 -40.19
C THR A 274 -42.72 28.08 -40.08
N CYS A 275 -41.41 28.37 -40.05
CA CYS A 275 -40.89 29.74 -40.05
C CYS A 275 -40.90 30.34 -41.46
N ALA A 276 -40.59 29.55 -42.49
CA ALA A 276 -40.62 29.98 -43.89
C ALA A 276 -42.03 30.38 -44.32
N ARG A 277 -43.06 29.56 -44.00
CA ARG A 277 -44.46 29.86 -44.36
C ARG A 277 -45.02 31.11 -43.65
N LEU A 278 -44.52 31.43 -42.46
CA LEU A 278 -45.03 32.52 -41.64
C LEU A 278 -44.15 33.77 -41.70
N ASP A 279 -43.14 33.75 -42.56
CA ASP A 279 -42.14 34.80 -42.75
C ASP A 279 -41.56 35.32 -41.42
N LYS A 280 -41.08 34.39 -40.59
CA LYS A 280 -40.48 34.68 -39.28
C LYS A 280 -39.02 34.28 -39.23
N SER A 281 -38.22 35.04 -38.48
CA SER A 281 -36.81 34.72 -38.23
C SER A 281 -36.66 33.32 -37.60
N CYS A 282 -35.81 32.50 -38.20
CA CYS A 282 -35.56 31.12 -37.79
C CYS A 282 -34.13 30.99 -37.27
N GLU A 283 -33.98 31.09 -35.95
CA GLU A 283 -32.68 31.02 -35.28
C GLU A 283 -32.50 29.67 -34.59
N TYR A 284 -31.41 28.97 -34.92
CA TYR A 284 -30.95 27.76 -34.22
C TYR A 284 -29.74 28.15 -33.37
N VAL A 285 -29.85 28.01 -32.06
CA VAL A 285 -28.74 28.30 -31.13
C VAL A 285 -27.82 27.08 -31.09
N GLN A 286 -26.56 27.22 -31.50
CA GLN A 286 -25.53 26.26 -31.12
C GLN A 286 -25.12 26.55 -29.67
N PRO A 287 -25.20 25.58 -28.74
CA PRO A 287 -24.71 25.79 -27.38
C PRO A 287 -23.18 25.86 -27.41
N GLY A 288 -22.64 27.08 -27.45
CA GLY A 288 -21.25 27.31 -27.10
C GLY A 288 -21.06 27.00 -25.61
N LEU A 289 -20.34 25.93 -25.31
CA LEU A 289 -19.92 25.62 -23.95
C LEU A 289 -18.95 26.72 -23.49
N LYS A 290 -19.44 27.65 -22.67
CA LYS A 290 -18.59 28.54 -21.86
C LYS A 290 -18.59 28.01 -20.43
N PHE A 291 -17.44 27.54 -19.98
CA PHE A 291 -17.21 27.21 -18.58
C PHE A 291 -17.18 28.51 -17.78
N GLN A 292 -18.14 28.70 -16.87
CA GLN A 292 -18.10 29.75 -15.85
C GLN A 292 -17.52 29.16 -14.57
N ILE A 293 -16.41 29.72 -14.09
CA ILE A 293 -15.89 29.48 -12.75
C ILE A 293 -16.81 30.22 -11.78
N ILE A 294 -17.53 29.49 -10.93
CA ILE A 294 -18.31 30.06 -9.84
C ILE A 294 -17.35 30.23 -8.65
N THR A 295 -16.82 31.43 -8.47
CA THR A 295 -16.12 31.79 -7.23
C THR A 295 -17.17 32.18 -6.20
N VAL A 296 -17.25 31.41 -5.11
CA VAL A 296 -18.09 31.73 -3.96
C VAL A 296 -17.45 32.90 -3.22
N GLN A 297 -18.12 34.05 -3.18
CA GLN A 297 -17.72 35.19 -2.33
C GLN A 297 -18.22 34.97 -0.90
N ASN A 298 -17.32 35.10 0.08
CA ASN A 298 -17.66 35.32 1.49
C ASN A 298 -17.52 36.83 1.78
N PRO A 299 -18.41 37.48 2.56
CA PRO A 299 -18.45 38.94 2.65
C PRO A 299 -17.62 39.54 3.82
N LYS A 300 -17.18 40.79 3.59
CA LYS A 300 -16.59 41.81 4.52
C LYS A 300 -15.06 41.69 4.77
N GLY A 301 -14.21 42.70 4.54
CA GLY A 301 -14.41 44.11 4.16
C GLY A 301 -13.12 44.84 3.73
N LEU A 302 -13.35 46.04 3.16
CA LEU A 302 -12.55 47.26 2.85
C LEU A 302 -11.16 47.42 3.54
N LEU A 303 -10.13 48.14 3.06
CA LEU A 303 -9.81 49.20 2.05
C LEU A 303 -8.37 48.91 1.51
N SER A 304 -7.76 49.48 0.46
CA SER A 304 -7.75 50.86 -0.07
C SER A 304 -7.14 50.89 -1.47
N THR A 305 -7.76 51.70 -2.30
CA THR A 305 -7.36 52.35 -3.56
C THR A 305 -5.88 52.77 -3.62
N TYR A 306 -5.24 52.59 -4.78
CA TYR A 306 -4.44 53.62 -5.47
C TYR A 306 -4.26 53.24 -6.95
N ASP A 307 -4.88 54.02 -7.84
CA ASP A 307 -4.60 54.09 -9.27
C ASP A 307 -3.29 54.87 -9.50
N ILE A 308 -2.51 54.49 -10.52
CA ILE A 308 -2.06 55.36 -11.64
C ILE A 308 -1.09 54.60 -12.58
N PRO A 309 -1.03 54.96 -13.89
CA PRO A 309 -0.59 54.10 -15.00
C PRO A 309 0.70 54.59 -15.72
N SER A 310 1.40 53.67 -16.39
CA SER A 310 2.33 53.95 -17.51
C SER A 310 2.87 52.61 -18.03
N LYS A 311 2.72 52.23 -19.32
CA LYS A 311 3.46 52.65 -20.52
C LYS A 311 4.98 52.66 -20.36
N GLU A 312 5.63 52.12 -21.40
CA GLU A 312 7.06 51.78 -21.55
C GLU A 312 7.41 50.44 -20.87
N ARG A 313 7.94 49.43 -21.55
CA ARG A 313 9.01 49.47 -22.54
C ARG A 313 8.93 48.24 -23.45
N LYS A 314 8.50 48.45 -24.70
CA LYS A 314 8.96 47.65 -25.85
C LYS A 314 10.44 47.94 -26.03
N GLN A 315 11.29 46.91 -26.01
CA GLN A 315 12.49 46.86 -26.85
C GLN A 315 13.16 45.49 -26.76
N ARG A 316 13.42 44.92 -27.94
CA ARG A 316 14.30 43.77 -28.27
C ARG A 316 13.66 42.41 -27.94
N LEU A 317 13.43 41.50 -28.90
CA LEU A 317 14.25 41.11 -30.04
C LEU A 317 13.36 40.67 -31.22
N ALA A 318 13.58 41.26 -32.38
CA ALA A 318 13.25 40.70 -33.68
C ALA A 318 14.58 40.46 -34.40
N GLY A 319 14.75 39.28 -34.99
CA GLY A 319 15.93 38.90 -35.77
C GLY A 319 16.48 37.54 -35.35
N ASP A 320 15.91 36.45 -35.84
CA ASP A 320 16.55 35.67 -36.91
C ASP A 320 15.65 34.48 -37.31
N GLU A 321 14.76 34.74 -38.27
CA GLU A 321 14.28 33.71 -39.18
C GLU A 321 15.30 33.60 -40.31
N ARG A 322 16.05 32.48 -40.37
CA ARG A 322 16.42 31.73 -41.59
C ARG A 322 17.58 30.77 -41.32
N LEU A 323 17.25 29.59 -40.80
CA LEU A 323 17.89 28.33 -41.19
C LEU A 323 16.85 27.20 -41.06
N ALA A 324 15.90 27.20 -41.99
CA ALA A 324 15.10 26.03 -42.30
C ALA A 324 15.63 25.47 -43.62
N ILE A 325 16.10 24.23 -43.61
CA ILE A 325 15.91 23.16 -44.62
C ILE A 325 16.86 22.00 -44.29
N GLN A 326 16.31 20.77 -44.40
CA GLN A 326 16.91 19.43 -44.22
C GLN A 326 16.95 18.86 -42.80
N ALA A 327 15.77 18.47 -42.29
CA ALA A 327 15.65 17.23 -41.53
C ALA A 327 14.67 16.31 -42.29
N GLU A 328 15.22 15.29 -42.91
CA GLU A 328 14.47 14.23 -43.58
C GLU A 328 13.69 13.40 -42.54
N GLN A 329 12.38 13.28 -42.83
CA GLN A 329 11.49 12.15 -42.59
C GLN A 329 11.92 11.09 -41.56
N GLY A 330 11.36 11.22 -40.36
CA GLY A 330 11.31 10.16 -39.34
C GLY A 330 10.38 10.56 -38.21
N ASN A 331 9.08 10.70 -38.48
CA ASN A 331 8.07 11.00 -37.45
C ASN A 331 7.96 9.82 -36.46
N PRO A 332 8.30 9.96 -35.16
CA PRO A 332 7.94 8.96 -34.18
C PRO A 332 6.42 9.05 -33.96
N ARG A 333 5.70 8.02 -34.40
CA ARG A 333 4.25 7.89 -34.19
C ARG A 333 3.97 7.71 -32.69
N ILE A 334 3.56 8.77 -32.00
CA ILE A 334 3.02 8.69 -30.64
C ILE A 334 1.53 8.34 -30.76
N GLY A 335 1.14 7.13 -30.34
CA GLY A 335 -0.22 6.60 -30.55
C GLY A 335 -1.26 7.26 -29.63
N GLY A 336 -2.51 7.38 -30.07
CA GLY A 336 -3.62 7.93 -29.27
C GLY A 336 -3.90 7.18 -27.96
N TYR A 337 -3.46 5.93 -27.87
CA TYR A 337 -3.43 5.14 -26.63
C TYR A 337 -2.50 5.74 -25.56
N ASP A 338 -1.39 6.35 -25.97
CA ASP A 338 -0.48 7.05 -25.07
C ASP A 338 -1.07 8.37 -24.56
N ILE A 339 -1.90 9.05 -25.36
CA ILE A 339 -2.57 10.30 -24.94
C ILE A 339 -3.67 10.02 -23.91
N VAL A 340 -4.53 9.01 -24.11
CA VAL A 340 -5.56 8.66 -23.11
C VAL A 340 -4.93 8.08 -21.84
N LYS A 341 -3.88 7.26 -21.96
CA LYS A 341 -3.07 6.84 -20.80
C LYS A 341 -2.41 8.02 -20.12
N SER A 342 -1.91 8.99 -20.88
CA SER A 342 -1.28 10.22 -20.39
C SER A 342 -2.30 11.05 -19.62
N LEU A 343 -3.48 11.36 -20.19
CA LEU A 343 -4.54 12.13 -19.54
C LEU A 343 -5.07 11.44 -18.27
N GLN A 344 -5.37 10.14 -18.33
CA GLN A 344 -5.77 9.38 -17.13
C GLN A 344 -4.65 9.29 -16.10
N ARG A 345 -3.38 9.31 -16.53
CA ARG A 345 -2.24 9.40 -15.63
C ARG A 345 -2.20 10.80 -15.00
N THR A 346 -2.38 11.87 -15.76
CA THR A 346 -2.44 13.24 -15.26
C THR A 346 -3.56 13.45 -14.25
N GLU A 347 -4.78 12.97 -14.49
CA GLU A 347 -5.88 13.07 -13.51
C GLU A 347 -5.58 12.32 -12.20
N ARG A 348 -4.94 11.14 -12.29
CA ARG A 348 -4.54 10.36 -11.11
C ARG A 348 -3.38 11.00 -10.36
N ASP A 349 -2.40 11.53 -11.10
CA ASP A 349 -1.25 12.21 -10.53
C ASP A 349 -1.75 13.45 -9.76
N VAL A 350 -2.68 14.23 -10.34
CA VAL A 350 -3.34 15.35 -9.65
C VAL A 350 -4.04 14.88 -8.37
N PHE A 351 -4.84 13.82 -8.43
CA PHE A 351 -5.52 13.28 -7.25
C PHE A 351 -4.56 12.93 -6.10
N TYR A 352 -3.49 12.19 -6.40
CA TYR A 352 -2.53 11.74 -5.39
C TYR A 352 -1.59 12.87 -4.91
N SER A 353 -1.33 13.87 -5.74
CA SER A 353 -0.60 15.09 -5.33
C SER A 353 -1.44 15.97 -4.43
N THR A 354 -2.74 16.17 -4.71
CA THR A 354 -3.64 16.89 -3.78
C THR A 354 -3.78 16.13 -2.46
N TYR A 355 -3.96 14.80 -2.51
CA TYR A 355 -4.01 13.99 -1.30
C TYR A 355 -2.71 14.08 -0.48
N TRP A 356 -1.56 14.13 -1.16
CA TRP A 356 -0.26 14.30 -0.52
C TRP A 356 -0.20 15.58 0.32
N GLU A 357 -0.63 16.71 -0.25
CA GLU A 357 -0.64 18.01 0.43
C GLU A 357 -1.54 18.00 1.66
N ASP A 358 -2.75 17.44 1.54
CA ASP A 358 -3.75 17.48 2.61
C ASP A 358 -3.48 16.47 3.74
N ARG A 359 -2.92 15.30 3.43
CA ARG A 359 -2.92 14.13 4.35
C ARG A 359 -1.55 13.57 4.65
N CYS A 360 -0.59 13.65 3.74
CA CYS A 360 0.75 13.09 3.96
C CYS A 360 1.71 14.13 4.53
N LEU A 361 1.75 15.35 3.97
CA LEU A 361 2.65 16.41 4.42
C LEU A 361 2.51 16.74 5.92
N PRO A 362 1.29 16.85 6.50
CA PRO A 362 1.15 17.13 7.93
C PRO A 362 1.67 16.03 8.86
N ALA A 363 1.89 14.81 8.35
CA ALA A 363 2.41 13.66 9.11
C ALA A 363 3.93 13.45 8.91
N LEU A 364 4.57 14.25 8.04
CA LEU A 364 5.97 14.13 7.66
C LEU A 364 6.78 15.35 8.11
N HIS A 365 8.10 15.28 7.96
CA HIS A 365 8.98 16.41 8.27
C HIS A 365 8.68 17.62 7.36
N PRO A 366 8.68 18.87 7.86
CA PRO A 366 8.36 20.06 7.07
C PRO A 366 9.23 20.29 5.83
N MET A 367 10.40 19.66 5.76
CA MET A 367 11.24 19.68 4.56
C MET A 367 10.49 19.18 3.31
N PHE A 368 9.47 18.33 3.47
CA PHE A 368 8.73 17.77 2.34
C PHE A 368 7.81 18.79 1.66
N TYR A 369 7.49 19.91 2.32
CA TYR A 369 6.91 21.06 1.63
C TYR A 369 7.86 21.59 0.56
N SER A 370 9.14 21.82 0.92
CA SER A 370 10.16 22.27 -0.03
C SER A 370 10.43 21.23 -1.12
N ALA A 371 10.44 19.93 -0.78
CA ALA A 371 10.58 18.86 -1.77
C ALA A 371 9.43 18.83 -2.79
N THR A 372 8.22 19.17 -2.37
CA THR A 372 7.04 19.17 -3.26
C THR A 372 7.20 20.21 -4.37
N LEU A 373 7.83 21.35 -4.09
CA LEU A 373 8.11 22.40 -5.08
C LEU A 373 9.08 21.96 -6.18
N LEU A 374 9.91 20.94 -5.91
CA LEU A 374 10.90 20.42 -6.87
C LEU A 374 10.30 19.38 -7.83
N THR A 375 9.06 18.95 -7.63
CA THR A 375 8.48 17.83 -8.40
C THR A 375 8.34 18.10 -9.90
N ALA A 376 8.17 19.36 -10.29
CA ALA A 376 8.07 19.77 -11.69
C ALA A 376 9.35 19.46 -12.49
N ASP A 377 10.51 19.66 -11.86
CA ASP A 377 11.82 19.50 -12.50
C ASP A 377 12.37 18.08 -12.35
N TYR A 378 11.85 17.31 -11.39
CA TYR A 378 12.39 15.99 -11.01
C TYR A 378 11.31 14.89 -11.05
N PRO A 379 11.12 14.21 -12.21
CA PRO A 379 10.12 13.16 -12.37
C PRO A 379 10.29 11.97 -11.42
N ILE A 380 11.52 11.66 -11.00
CA ILE A 380 11.81 10.62 -10.00
C ILE A 380 11.21 10.97 -8.64
N LEU A 381 11.29 12.24 -8.24
CA LEU A 381 10.77 12.73 -6.97
C LEU A 381 9.25 12.75 -7.00
N ASN A 382 8.66 13.19 -8.11
CA ASN A 382 7.22 13.12 -8.30
C ASN A 382 6.69 11.68 -8.16
N ASP A 383 7.32 10.71 -8.84
CA ASP A 383 6.95 9.29 -8.71
C ASP A 383 7.10 8.79 -7.26
N ALA A 384 8.15 9.19 -6.53
CA ALA A 384 8.33 8.79 -5.12
C ALA A 384 7.24 9.36 -4.20
N ILE A 385 6.85 10.62 -4.39
CA ILE A 385 5.75 11.27 -3.66
C ILE A 385 4.42 10.56 -3.96
N LEU A 386 4.12 10.32 -5.25
CA LEU A 386 2.89 9.63 -5.67
C LEU A 386 2.85 8.19 -5.15
N ALA A 387 3.99 7.51 -5.04
CA ALA A 387 4.08 6.19 -4.43
C ALA A 387 3.69 6.23 -2.94
N LEU A 388 4.26 7.16 -2.17
CA LEU A 388 3.97 7.26 -0.74
C LEU A 388 2.52 7.71 -0.46
N SER A 389 1.99 8.65 -1.25
CA SER A 389 0.62 9.13 -1.08
C SER A 389 -0.43 8.08 -1.43
N SER A 390 -0.25 7.35 -2.54
CA SER A 390 -1.11 6.23 -2.91
C SER A 390 -0.98 5.04 -1.94
N CYS A 391 0.19 4.84 -1.32
CA CYS A 391 0.37 3.88 -0.23
C CYS A 391 -0.42 4.28 1.03
N ASN A 392 -0.35 5.56 1.41
CA ASN A 392 -1.04 6.06 2.59
C ASN A 392 -2.57 5.91 2.47
N ILE A 393 -3.15 6.37 1.36
CA ILE A 393 -4.60 6.27 1.13
C ILE A 393 -5.08 4.81 1.01
N SER A 394 -4.26 3.92 0.42
CA SER A 394 -4.52 2.47 0.39
C SER A 394 -4.74 1.90 1.78
N ARG A 395 -3.86 2.28 2.73
CA ARG A 395 -3.93 1.80 4.10
C ARG A 395 -5.09 2.39 4.89
N LEU A 396 -5.48 3.64 4.65
CA LEU A 396 -6.65 4.24 5.29
C LEU A 396 -7.98 3.67 4.76
N HIS A 397 -8.05 3.33 3.47
CA HIS A 397 -9.25 2.77 2.85
C HIS A 397 -9.22 1.25 2.87
N SER A 398 -9.66 0.68 3.99
CA SER A 398 -9.74 -0.77 4.13
C SER A 398 -10.88 -1.39 3.31
N GLU A 399 -10.62 -2.54 2.71
CA GLU A 399 -11.56 -3.38 1.98
C GLU A 399 -11.82 -4.66 2.78
N ARG A 400 -13.06 -5.17 2.78
CA ARG A 400 -13.38 -6.45 3.43
C ARG A 400 -12.96 -7.63 2.55
N LYS A 401 -12.26 -8.60 3.13
CA LYS A 401 -11.89 -9.85 2.46
C LYS A 401 -13.12 -10.74 2.26
N ILE A 402 -13.22 -11.32 1.06
CA ILE A 402 -14.30 -12.26 0.68
C ILE A 402 -14.06 -13.66 1.31
N SER A 403 -12.81 -13.98 1.65
CA SER A 403 -12.40 -15.20 2.35
C SER A 403 -11.42 -14.84 3.46
N SER A 404 -11.83 -15.02 4.72
CA SER A 404 -10.96 -14.85 5.88
C SER A 404 -10.30 -16.19 6.22
N THR A 405 -9.06 -16.39 5.81
CA THR A 405 -8.19 -17.37 6.48
C THR A 405 -7.88 -16.84 7.87
N GLY A 406 -8.20 -17.62 8.91
CA GLY A 406 -8.32 -17.17 10.30
C GLY A 406 -7.09 -16.52 10.97
N LEU A 407 -5.92 -16.46 10.31
CA LEU A 407 -4.73 -15.78 10.83
C LEU A 407 -4.56 -14.34 10.35
N MET A 408 -5.31 -13.92 9.33
CA MET A 408 -5.21 -12.59 8.73
C MET A 408 -6.56 -11.90 8.92
N GLY A 409 -6.57 -10.73 9.58
CA GLY A 409 -7.81 -10.00 9.89
C GLY A 409 -8.72 -9.79 8.67
N PRO A 410 -10.02 -9.52 8.89
CA PRO A 410 -11.03 -9.45 7.83
C PRO A 410 -10.84 -8.27 6.86
N LEU A 411 -9.91 -7.37 7.17
CA LEU A 411 -9.63 -6.15 6.42
C LEU A 411 -8.31 -6.30 5.65
N SER A 412 -8.27 -5.73 4.45
CA SER A 412 -7.07 -5.52 3.64
C SER A 412 -6.97 -4.05 3.21
N PRO A 413 -5.76 -3.52 2.98
CA PRO A 413 -5.61 -2.23 2.30
C PRO A 413 -6.29 -2.22 0.92
N SER A 414 -6.65 -1.04 0.41
CA SER A 414 -7.30 -0.94 -0.90
C SER A 414 -6.37 -1.41 -2.02
N LEU A 415 -6.75 -2.49 -2.70
CA LEU A 415 -5.95 -3.06 -3.78
C LEU A 415 -5.71 -2.06 -4.91
N THR A 416 -6.68 -1.20 -5.18
CA THR A 416 -6.60 -0.20 -6.25
C THR A 416 -5.48 0.80 -5.98
N HIS A 417 -5.44 1.38 -4.78
CA HIS A 417 -4.42 2.36 -4.40
C HIS A 417 -3.07 1.70 -4.15
N GLN A 418 -3.04 0.50 -3.56
CA GLN A 418 -1.82 -0.28 -3.37
C GLN A 418 -1.10 -0.57 -4.70
N THR A 419 -1.85 -1.02 -5.71
CA THR A 419 -1.30 -1.29 -7.04
C THR A 419 -0.68 -0.02 -7.65
N ARG A 420 -1.31 1.14 -7.43
CA ARG A 420 -0.77 2.42 -7.90
C ARG A 420 0.53 2.79 -7.20
N SER A 421 0.59 2.62 -5.89
CA SER A 421 1.82 2.79 -5.10
C SER A 421 2.98 1.98 -5.68
N HIS A 422 2.76 0.68 -5.93
CA HIS A 422 3.80 -0.17 -6.52
C HIS A 422 4.23 0.27 -7.92
N LEU A 423 3.31 0.78 -8.75
CA LEU A 423 3.64 1.27 -10.10
C LEU A 423 4.50 2.53 -10.05
N TYR A 424 4.15 3.51 -9.21
CA TYR A 424 4.94 4.72 -9.04
C TYR A 424 6.30 4.41 -8.39
N TYR A 425 6.31 3.56 -7.35
CA TYR A 425 7.54 3.10 -6.71
C TYR A 425 8.50 2.43 -7.70
N SER A 426 7.98 1.50 -8.51
CA SER A 426 8.79 0.83 -9.55
C SER A 426 9.25 1.80 -10.63
N SER A 427 8.45 2.81 -10.96
CA SER A 427 8.82 3.87 -11.91
C SER A 427 9.97 4.73 -11.36
N ALA A 428 9.91 5.13 -10.08
CA ALA A 428 10.96 5.88 -9.41
C ALA A 428 12.26 5.08 -9.30
N ILE A 429 12.19 3.79 -8.91
CA ILE A 429 13.35 2.90 -8.85
C ILE A 429 14.02 2.78 -10.22
N ARG A 430 13.26 2.57 -11.30
CA ARG A 430 13.84 2.50 -12.66
C ARG A 430 14.57 3.78 -13.05
N LYS A 431 14.00 4.94 -12.73
CA LYS A 431 14.66 6.24 -12.97
C LYS A 431 15.93 6.38 -12.14
N LEU A 432 15.92 5.95 -10.88
CA LEU A 432 17.10 5.98 -10.01
C LEU A 432 18.21 5.08 -10.56
N THR A 433 17.87 3.85 -10.97
CA THR A 433 18.85 2.89 -11.50
C THR A 433 19.40 3.28 -12.87
N ALA A 434 18.70 4.14 -13.61
CA ALA A 434 19.16 4.64 -14.90
C ALA A 434 20.11 5.85 -14.79
N MET A 435 20.24 6.46 -13.60
CA MET A 435 21.15 7.59 -13.38
C MET A 435 22.61 7.15 -13.41
N THR A 436 23.46 7.97 -14.02
CA THR A 436 24.91 7.80 -13.93
C THR A 436 25.43 8.30 -12.58
N ALA A 437 26.64 7.89 -12.20
CA ALA A 437 27.29 8.42 -11.00
C ALA A 437 27.45 9.96 -11.05
N SER A 438 27.55 10.55 -12.25
CA SER A 438 27.58 12.00 -12.41
C SER A 438 26.22 12.61 -12.09
N ASP A 439 25.13 12.05 -12.61
CA ASP A 439 23.77 12.54 -12.39
C ASP A 439 23.41 12.50 -10.90
N CYS A 440 23.78 11.41 -10.21
CA CYS A 440 23.59 11.26 -8.77
C CYS A 440 24.33 12.35 -7.97
N ARG A 441 25.54 12.74 -8.39
CA ARG A 441 26.30 13.81 -7.72
C ARG A 441 25.68 15.20 -7.96
N HIS A 442 25.24 15.48 -9.19
CA HIS A 442 24.61 16.76 -9.52
C HIS A 442 23.24 16.92 -8.84
N ASN A 443 22.50 15.82 -8.67
CA ASN A 443 21.16 15.82 -8.08
C ASN A 443 21.13 15.19 -6.68
N ALA A 444 22.25 15.30 -5.95
CA ALA A 444 22.48 14.67 -4.65
C ALA A 444 21.32 14.87 -3.66
N ALA A 445 20.85 16.10 -3.48
CA ALA A 445 19.75 16.40 -2.56
C ALA A 445 18.43 15.70 -2.97
N VAL A 446 18.11 15.68 -4.25
CA VAL A 446 16.89 15.03 -4.78
C VAL A 446 16.97 13.52 -4.61
N VAL A 447 18.11 12.92 -4.92
CA VAL A 447 18.34 11.48 -4.69
C VAL A 447 18.16 11.15 -3.21
N PHE A 448 18.70 11.98 -2.32
CA PHE A 448 18.55 11.76 -0.89
C PHE A 448 17.08 11.88 -0.44
N ILE A 449 16.34 12.89 -0.91
CA ILE A 449 14.89 13.01 -0.66
C ILE A 449 14.16 11.74 -1.09
N VAL A 450 14.42 11.24 -2.30
CA VAL A 450 13.79 10.03 -2.84
C VAL A 450 14.07 8.80 -1.97
N LEU A 451 15.32 8.63 -1.52
CA LEU A 451 15.69 7.51 -0.64
C LEU A 451 14.99 7.60 0.74
N VAL A 452 14.82 8.80 1.29
CA VAL A 452 14.06 8.99 2.54
C VAL A 452 12.57 8.70 2.33
N LEU A 453 11.97 9.10 1.20
CA LEU A 453 10.59 8.75 0.85
C LEU A 453 10.40 7.23 0.70
N PHE A 454 11.35 6.55 0.07
CA PHE A 454 11.34 5.08 -0.01
C PHE A 454 11.45 4.43 1.37
N ALA A 455 12.28 4.97 2.27
CA ALA A 455 12.38 4.48 3.63
C ALA A 455 11.04 4.63 4.39
N HIS A 456 10.32 5.75 4.22
CA HIS A 456 8.97 5.92 4.78
C HIS A 456 7.96 4.93 4.19
N LEU A 457 8.01 4.69 2.89
CA LEU A 457 7.13 3.73 2.22
C LEU A 457 7.37 2.30 2.73
N GLU A 458 8.62 1.86 2.77
CA GLU A 458 8.96 0.51 3.23
C GLU A 458 8.66 0.33 4.72
N SER A 459 8.86 1.37 5.54
CA SER A 459 8.45 1.40 6.95
C SER A 459 6.93 1.21 7.10
N ALA A 460 6.12 1.99 6.36
CA ALA A 460 4.66 1.90 6.40
C ALA A 460 4.14 0.53 5.95
N MET A 461 4.85 -0.12 5.02
CA MET A 461 4.54 -1.46 4.54
C MET A 461 5.06 -2.58 5.46
N GLY A 462 5.80 -2.26 6.53
CA GLY A 462 6.48 -3.27 7.37
C GLY A 462 7.49 -4.11 6.59
N ASN A 463 8.04 -3.58 5.48
CA ASN A 463 9.02 -4.27 4.65
C ASN A 463 10.45 -3.94 5.12
N PHE A 464 10.87 -4.63 6.16
CA PHE A 464 12.16 -4.39 6.79
C PHE A 464 13.35 -4.62 5.86
N GLN A 465 13.29 -5.63 4.99
CA GLN A 465 14.36 -5.90 4.03
C GLN A 465 14.52 -4.76 3.02
N GLY A 466 13.40 -4.29 2.45
CA GLY A 466 13.39 -3.13 1.55
C GLY A 466 13.89 -1.86 2.25
N PHE A 467 13.44 -1.64 3.50
CA PHE A 467 13.89 -0.52 4.31
C PHE A 467 15.42 -0.51 4.51
N TYR A 468 16.01 -1.63 4.95
CA TYR A 468 17.46 -1.69 5.17
C TYR A 468 18.27 -1.57 3.88
N CYS A 469 17.71 -1.97 2.73
CA CYS A 469 18.33 -1.71 1.43
C CYS A 469 18.49 -0.20 1.16
N HIS A 470 17.44 0.60 1.39
CA HIS A 470 17.52 2.06 1.23
C HIS A 470 18.39 2.73 2.28
N VAL A 471 18.35 2.25 3.52
CA VAL A 471 19.26 2.71 4.59
C VAL A 471 20.72 2.51 4.18
N GLN A 472 21.07 1.33 3.64
CA GLN A 472 22.43 1.08 3.17
C GLN A 472 22.80 2.00 2.00
N GLY A 473 21.87 2.22 1.05
CA GLY A 473 22.05 3.18 -0.03
C GLY A 473 22.32 4.60 0.47
N MET A 474 21.55 5.07 1.45
CA MET A 474 21.75 6.37 2.10
C MET A 474 23.09 6.45 2.85
N MET A 475 23.49 5.39 3.56
CA MET A 475 24.78 5.37 4.25
C MET A 475 25.95 5.48 3.27
N ASN A 476 25.90 4.72 2.17
CA ASN A 476 26.91 4.81 1.12
C ASN A 476 26.96 6.21 0.49
N PHE A 477 25.78 6.78 0.23
CA PHE A 477 25.65 8.14 -0.29
C PHE A 477 26.25 9.20 0.65
N LEU A 478 26.00 9.12 1.96
CA LEU A 478 26.55 10.06 2.94
C LEU A 478 28.08 9.97 3.06
N VAL A 479 28.68 8.78 2.87
CA VAL A 479 30.14 8.61 2.86
C VAL A 479 30.78 9.31 1.66
N GLU A 480 30.13 9.26 0.50
CA GLU A 480 30.64 9.90 -0.72
C GLU A 480 30.39 11.40 -0.78
N TRP A 481 29.48 11.91 0.05
CA TRP A 481 29.03 13.28 -0.03
C TRP A 481 30.07 14.26 0.55
N ARG A 482 30.51 15.20 -0.30
CA ARG A 482 31.44 16.30 0.05
C ARG A 482 30.72 17.64 0.31
N GLY A 483 29.55 17.60 0.94
CA GLY A 483 28.76 18.79 1.24
C GLY A 483 29.40 19.71 2.27
N ARG A 484 28.90 20.95 2.36
CA ARG A 484 29.29 21.86 3.45
C ARG A 484 28.75 21.34 4.79
N PRO A 485 29.58 21.30 5.86
CA PRO A 485 29.08 21.03 7.20
C PRO A 485 27.96 22.02 7.56
N GLY A 486 26.83 21.52 8.06
CA GLY A 486 25.70 22.37 8.49
C GLY A 486 24.71 22.79 7.40
N ASP A 487 24.67 22.12 6.23
CA ASP A 487 23.58 22.33 5.26
C ASP A 487 22.21 22.01 5.89
N ALA A 488 21.38 23.05 6.07
CA ALA A 488 20.08 22.95 6.74
C ALA A 488 19.10 21.98 6.03
N THR A 489 19.18 21.87 4.71
CA THR A 489 18.32 20.96 3.93
C THR A 489 18.67 19.52 4.27
N ILE A 490 19.96 19.25 4.38
CA ILE A 490 20.44 17.90 4.62
C ILE A 490 20.27 17.55 6.10
N MET A 491 20.51 18.48 7.02
CA MET A 491 20.16 18.25 8.42
C MET A 491 18.69 17.90 8.58
N SER A 492 17.79 18.59 7.86
CA SER A 492 16.36 18.25 7.85
C SER A 492 16.07 16.85 7.27
N LEU A 493 16.76 16.45 6.20
CA LEU A 493 16.64 15.12 5.60
C LEU A 493 17.17 14.02 6.53
N LEU A 494 18.33 14.25 7.14
CA LEU A 494 18.90 13.38 8.15
C LEU A 494 17.94 13.24 9.33
N THR A 495 17.30 14.33 9.78
CA THR A 495 16.32 14.30 10.88
C THR A 495 15.13 13.42 10.52
N SER A 496 14.55 13.61 9.32
CA SER A 496 13.48 12.75 8.82
C SER A 496 13.92 11.28 8.73
N TRP A 497 15.10 11.01 8.19
CA TRP A 497 15.61 9.66 8.03
C TRP A 497 15.84 8.96 9.37
N MET A 498 16.48 9.65 10.32
CA MET A 498 16.75 9.12 11.65
C MET A 498 15.44 8.81 12.39
N GLN A 499 14.42 9.66 12.27
CA GLN A 499 13.09 9.37 12.80
C GLN A 499 12.57 8.02 12.26
N THR A 500 12.59 7.80 10.93
CA THR A 500 12.12 6.54 10.35
C THR A 500 12.93 5.33 10.83
N ARG A 501 14.25 5.49 11.05
CA ARG A 501 15.09 4.43 11.64
C ARG A 501 14.64 4.03 13.04
N TYR A 502 14.32 5.00 13.88
CA TYR A 502 13.79 4.72 15.24
C TYR A 502 12.40 4.08 15.19
N VAL A 503 11.52 4.50 14.27
CA VAL A 503 10.21 3.87 14.07
C VAL A 503 10.35 2.40 13.68
N VAL A 504 11.20 2.09 12.70
CA VAL A 504 11.43 0.71 12.25
C VAL A 504 12.09 -0.11 13.35
N TRP A 505 13.06 0.47 14.08
CA TRP A 505 13.68 -0.18 15.22
C TRP A 505 12.67 -0.53 16.31
N TRP A 506 11.77 0.41 16.63
CA TRP A 506 10.71 0.20 17.61
C TRP A 506 9.73 -0.89 17.19
N ALA A 507 9.31 -0.88 15.93
CA ALA A 507 8.46 -1.94 15.36
C ALA A 507 9.14 -3.32 15.43
N ARG A 508 10.48 -3.38 15.41
CA ARG A 508 11.24 -4.61 15.64
C ARG A 508 11.46 -4.95 17.10
N ALA A 509 11.55 -3.96 17.96
CA ALA A 509 11.74 -4.17 19.38
C ALA A 509 10.50 -4.76 20.05
N TYR A 510 9.32 -4.67 19.46
CA TYR A 510 8.10 -5.31 19.96
C TYR A 510 7.70 -6.46 19.06
N PHE A 511 7.26 -7.57 19.67
CA PHE A 511 6.85 -8.79 18.96
C PHE A 511 7.98 -9.43 18.13
N SER A 512 9.19 -9.46 18.66
CA SER A 512 10.29 -10.26 18.14
C SER A 512 10.64 -11.40 19.10
N SER A 513 11.43 -12.36 18.64
CA SER A 513 11.93 -13.43 19.51
C SER A 513 12.98 -12.93 20.50
N LEU A 514 13.14 -13.66 21.62
CA LEU A 514 14.18 -13.41 22.62
C LEU A 514 15.59 -13.22 22.02
N ASN A 515 15.93 -13.99 20.98
CA ASN A 515 17.23 -13.92 20.31
C ASN A 515 17.43 -12.60 19.56
N ILE A 516 16.39 -12.14 18.85
CA ILE A 516 16.43 -10.85 18.15
C ILE A 516 16.58 -9.72 19.16
N HIS A 517 15.84 -9.75 20.28
CA HIS A 517 15.99 -8.75 21.33
C HIS A 517 17.44 -8.63 21.85
N GLN A 518 18.17 -9.74 21.95
CA GLN A 518 19.57 -9.75 22.40
C GLN A 518 20.52 -9.13 21.36
N GLN A 519 20.16 -9.22 20.08
CA GLN A 519 20.96 -8.76 18.95
C GLN A 519 20.50 -7.40 18.40
N LEU A 520 19.42 -6.81 18.94
CA LEU A 520 18.93 -5.50 18.52
C LEU A 520 20.05 -4.46 18.67
N PRO A 521 20.48 -3.82 17.56
CA PRO A 521 21.59 -2.88 17.60
C PRO A 521 21.15 -1.57 18.24
N SER A 522 22.10 -0.87 18.88
CA SER A 522 21.91 0.55 19.19
C SER A 522 21.94 1.37 17.90
N ILE A 523 21.19 2.47 17.84
CA ILE A 523 21.19 3.40 16.71
C ILE A 523 21.86 4.70 17.17
N PRO A 524 23.15 4.90 16.85
CA PRO A 524 23.86 6.10 17.27
C PRO A 524 23.34 7.34 16.54
N LEU A 525 23.19 8.45 17.28
CA LEU A 525 22.95 9.75 16.68
C LEU A 525 24.20 10.22 15.91
N PRO A 526 24.04 10.74 14.68
CA PRO A 526 25.10 11.43 13.97
C PRO A 526 25.72 12.54 14.82
N ILE A 527 27.02 12.79 14.66
CA ILE A 527 27.75 13.80 15.44
C ILE A 527 27.08 15.19 15.33
N SER A 528 26.63 15.55 14.13
CA SER A 528 25.93 16.82 13.86
C SER A 528 24.58 16.96 14.58
N MET A 529 24.04 15.89 15.17
CA MET A 529 22.78 15.87 15.93
C MET A 529 23.00 15.69 17.43
N LYS A 530 24.26 15.66 17.89
CA LYS A 530 24.58 15.62 19.33
C LYS A 530 24.52 16.99 19.99
N GLU A 531 24.57 18.06 19.20
CA GLU A 531 24.43 19.43 19.64
C GLU A 531 23.03 19.72 20.23
N VAL A 532 22.84 20.92 20.76
CA VAL A 532 21.55 21.36 21.30
C VAL A 532 20.53 21.42 20.15
N PRO A 533 19.39 20.70 20.23
CA PRO A 533 18.44 20.64 19.13
C PRO A 533 17.66 21.96 19.00
N PHE A 534 17.65 22.52 17.80
CA PHE A 534 17.03 23.82 17.52
C PHE A 534 15.56 23.67 17.13
N THR A 535 15.23 22.66 16.33
CA THR A 535 13.87 22.44 15.83
C THR A 535 13.10 21.39 16.64
N LEU A 536 11.77 21.43 16.56
CA LEU A 536 10.90 20.44 17.20
C LEU A 536 11.21 19.01 16.72
N HIS A 537 11.56 18.86 15.44
CA HIS A 537 11.86 17.55 14.85
C HIS A 537 13.26 17.04 15.22
N GLU A 538 14.25 17.92 15.39
CA GLU A 538 15.54 17.54 15.98
C GLU A 538 15.37 17.08 17.43
N ARG A 539 14.57 17.81 18.22
CA ARG A 539 14.20 17.39 19.59
C ARG A 539 13.52 16.02 19.58
N ARG A 540 12.61 15.77 18.63
CA ARG A 540 11.96 14.46 18.42
C ARG A 540 12.98 13.35 18.20
N VAL A 541 13.94 13.55 17.29
CA VAL A 541 14.97 12.53 17.00
C VAL A 541 15.87 12.28 18.22
N LYS A 542 16.24 13.32 18.97
CA LYS A 542 17.05 13.18 20.20
C LYS A 542 16.30 12.38 21.26
N VAL A 543 15.03 12.69 21.54
CA VAL A 543 14.24 11.93 22.52
C VAL A 543 13.94 10.50 22.06
N LEU A 544 13.68 10.28 20.77
CA LEU A 544 13.50 8.93 20.21
C LEU A 544 14.76 8.07 20.38
N SER A 545 15.95 8.66 20.16
CA SER A 545 17.23 7.96 20.40
C SER A 545 17.35 7.51 21.85
N ILE A 546 17.10 8.41 22.79
CA ILE A 546 17.20 8.13 24.22
C ILE A 546 16.17 7.08 24.64
N MET A 547 14.93 7.21 24.15
CA MET A 547 13.84 6.28 24.43
C MET A 547 14.17 4.86 23.92
N CYS A 548 14.62 4.74 22.67
CA CYS A 548 14.95 3.44 22.07
C CYS A 548 16.14 2.79 22.79
N GLU A 549 17.18 3.55 23.13
CA GLU A 549 18.34 3.02 23.85
C GLU A 549 17.98 2.62 25.29
N SER A 550 17.21 3.46 26.00
CA SER A 550 16.70 3.14 27.35
C SER A 550 15.84 1.87 27.32
N HIS A 551 14.95 1.75 26.33
CA HIS A 551 14.17 0.53 26.09
C HIS A 551 15.08 -0.68 25.85
N ARG A 552 16.05 -0.57 24.94
CA ARG A 552 16.98 -1.66 24.61
C ARG A 552 17.72 -2.18 25.85
N LEU A 553 18.27 -1.27 26.66
CA LEU A 553 19.02 -1.59 27.88
C LEU A 553 18.12 -2.26 28.93
N ASN A 554 16.97 -1.64 29.22
CA ASN A 554 16.02 -2.15 30.21
C ASN A 554 15.47 -3.52 29.81
N PHE A 555 14.98 -3.65 28.57
CA PHE A 555 14.37 -4.89 28.08
C PHE A 555 15.39 -6.02 27.98
N LYS A 556 16.64 -5.72 27.58
CA LYS A 556 17.72 -6.71 27.56
C LYS A 556 18.05 -7.21 28.96
N ALA A 557 18.10 -6.33 29.96
CA ALA A 557 18.29 -6.71 31.36
C ALA A 557 17.15 -7.61 31.87
N VAL A 558 15.89 -7.25 31.62
CA VAL A 558 14.73 -8.09 31.97
C VAL A 558 14.85 -9.49 31.34
N LEU A 559 15.05 -9.56 30.03
CA LEU A 559 15.07 -10.82 29.29
C LEU A 559 16.29 -11.71 29.59
N GLN A 560 17.43 -11.13 29.99
CA GLN A 560 18.62 -11.89 30.40
C GLN A 560 18.32 -12.77 31.62
N ARG A 561 17.48 -12.30 32.55
CA ARG A 561 17.06 -13.09 33.71
C ARG A 561 16.26 -14.34 33.33
N PHE A 562 15.32 -14.22 32.39
CA PHE A 562 14.52 -15.35 31.91
C PHE A 562 15.34 -16.35 31.09
N LYS A 563 16.34 -15.89 30.33
CA LYS A 563 17.31 -16.79 29.68
C LYS A 563 18.10 -17.61 30.69
N SER A 564 18.60 -16.98 31.76
CA SER A 564 19.37 -17.69 32.79
C SER A 564 18.59 -18.78 33.51
N MET A 565 17.25 -18.69 33.57
CA MET A 565 16.42 -19.77 34.11
C MET A 565 16.33 -21.00 33.20
N ARG A 566 16.50 -20.84 31.88
CA ARG A 566 16.39 -21.95 30.90
C ARG A 566 17.65 -22.82 30.85
N SER A 567 18.79 -22.25 31.21
CA SER A 567 20.08 -22.95 31.33
C SER A 567 20.30 -23.28 32.80
N GLU A 568 20.18 -24.55 33.21
CA GLU A 568 20.41 -25.04 34.58
C GLU A 568 21.89 -24.91 35.05
N GLU A 569 22.58 -23.81 34.71
CA GLU A 569 23.94 -23.51 35.15
C GLU A 569 23.90 -22.71 36.48
N GLU A 570 24.68 -23.18 37.46
CA GLU A 570 24.79 -22.59 38.80
C GLU A 570 25.10 -21.08 38.73
N VAL A 571 24.19 -20.29 39.28
CA VAL A 571 24.23 -18.83 39.33
C VAL A 571 25.35 -18.39 40.27
N THR A 572 26.52 -18.02 39.72
CA THR A 572 27.59 -17.35 40.49
C THR A 572 28.10 -16.09 39.78
N ASN A 573 28.26 -15.01 40.57
CA ASN A 573 28.93 -13.71 40.39
C ASN A 573 29.02 -12.96 39.04
N GLU A 574 29.06 -13.61 37.88
CA GLU A 574 29.16 -12.94 36.56
C GLU A 574 27.87 -12.20 36.16
N ASN A 575 26.69 -12.72 36.56
CA ASN A 575 25.40 -12.10 36.23
C ASN A 575 25.15 -10.75 36.93
N ASN A 576 25.78 -10.50 38.08
CA ASN A 576 25.65 -9.23 38.80
C ASN A 576 26.45 -8.10 38.12
N GLN A 577 27.58 -8.42 37.49
CA GLN A 577 28.39 -7.44 36.77
C GLN A 577 27.63 -6.84 35.57
N GLY A 578 26.93 -7.68 34.80
CA GLY A 578 26.09 -7.22 33.69
C GLY A 578 24.90 -6.36 34.13
N TYR A 579 24.31 -6.67 35.29
CA TYR A 579 23.25 -5.85 35.90
C TYR A 579 23.74 -4.43 36.23
N PHE A 580 24.88 -4.30 36.92
CA PHE A 580 25.45 -2.99 37.26
C PHE A 580 25.84 -2.18 36.02
N GLU A 581 26.31 -2.84 34.96
CA GLU A 581 26.58 -2.20 33.66
C GLU A 581 25.30 -1.59 33.06
N TYR A 582 24.18 -2.33 33.02
CA TYR A 582 22.91 -1.78 32.54
C TYR A 582 22.42 -0.59 33.37
N LEU A 583 22.55 -0.64 34.70
CA LEU A 583 22.20 0.48 35.56
C LEU A 583 23.04 1.74 35.24
N SER A 584 24.34 1.56 35.02
CA SER A 584 25.24 2.66 34.66
C SER A 584 24.85 3.27 33.31
N LEU A 585 24.59 2.44 32.30
CA LEU A 585 24.18 2.89 30.97
C LEU A 585 22.80 3.57 30.99
N LEU A 586 21.84 3.05 31.75
CA LEU A 586 20.53 3.69 31.93
C LEU A 586 20.67 5.07 32.59
N ARG A 587 21.55 5.23 33.59
CA ARG A 587 21.84 6.54 34.19
C ARG A 587 22.43 7.53 33.19
N GLN A 588 23.28 7.08 32.27
CA GLN A 588 23.79 7.95 31.20
C GLN A 588 22.66 8.43 30.28
N GLU A 589 21.71 7.56 29.94
CA GLU A 589 20.52 7.95 29.18
C GLU A 589 19.60 8.89 29.98
N THR A 590 19.50 8.73 31.30
CA THR A 590 18.79 9.66 32.18
C THR A 590 19.37 11.07 32.10
N THR A 591 20.70 11.21 32.19
CA THR A 591 21.38 12.51 32.06
C THR A 591 21.10 13.17 30.72
N LYS A 592 21.14 12.41 29.61
CA LYS A 592 20.82 12.94 28.27
C LYS A 592 19.37 13.42 28.18
N LEU A 593 18.45 12.73 28.86
CA LEU A 593 17.04 13.07 28.87
C LEU A 593 16.75 14.30 29.76
N ASP A 594 17.45 14.45 30.88
CA ASP A 594 17.41 15.66 31.71
C ASP A 594 17.89 16.88 30.91
N GLU A 595 19.00 16.74 30.18
CA GLU A 595 19.50 17.78 29.27
C GLU A 595 18.47 18.12 28.19
N TRP A 596 17.81 17.11 27.60
CA TRP A 596 16.75 17.34 26.63
C TRP A 596 15.59 18.15 27.22
N LEU A 597 15.14 17.83 28.45
CA LEU A 597 14.05 18.53 29.13
C LEU A 597 14.40 19.99 29.44
N LEU A 598 15.65 20.27 29.83
CA LEU A 598 16.14 21.62 30.10
C LEU A 598 16.06 22.54 28.88
N HIS A 599 16.16 21.98 27.67
CA HIS A 599 16.11 22.73 26.41
C HIS A 599 14.71 22.78 25.78
N LEU A 600 13.67 22.34 26.50
CA LEU A 600 12.31 22.31 25.99
C LEU A 600 11.69 23.72 26.03
N PRO A 601 11.29 24.31 24.89
CA PRO A 601 10.70 25.64 24.86
C PRO A 601 9.32 25.63 25.53
N PRO A 602 8.82 26.78 26.03
CA PRO A 602 7.50 26.88 26.66
C PRO A 602 6.35 26.37 25.77
N SER A 603 6.49 26.45 24.44
CA SER A 603 5.51 25.95 23.48
C SER A 603 5.35 24.42 23.46
N GLU A 604 6.35 23.70 23.98
CA GLU A 604 6.38 22.23 24.02
C GLU A 604 6.20 21.67 25.44
N GLN A 605 6.04 22.54 26.44
CA GLN A 605 5.81 22.12 27.83
C GLN A 605 4.36 21.69 28.08
N PRO A 606 4.13 20.78 29.05
CA PRO A 606 2.78 20.36 29.44
C PRO A 606 1.98 21.52 30.03
N ILE A 607 0.70 21.57 29.69
CA ILE A 607 -0.28 22.53 30.20
C ILE A 607 -1.21 21.76 31.15
N TYR A 608 -1.14 22.09 32.43
CA TYR A 608 -1.99 21.53 33.48
C TYR A 608 -3.19 22.44 33.69
N GLU A 609 -4.42 21.91 33.57
CA GLU A 609 -5.62 22.66 33.91
C GLU A 609 -5.76 22.73 35.44
N LEU A 610 -5.72 23.95 36.00
CA LEU A 610 -5.71 24.16 37.46
C LEU A 610 -7.09 24.06 38.12
N ASN A 611 -8.19 23.97 37.36
CA ASN A 611 -9.54 24.30 37.85
C ASN A 611 -10.65 23.27 37.60
N ASP A 612 -10.38 22.11 36.99
CA ASP A 612 -11.42 21.10 36.77
C ASP A 612 -11.16 19.86 37.63
N THR A 613 -11.98 19.65 38.65
CA THR A 613 -11.84 18.51 39.57
C THR A 613 -12.13 17.15 38.90
N SER A 614 -12.54 17.15 37.62
CA SER A 614 -12.83 15.98 36.81
C SER A 614 -11.77 15.61 35.77
N SER A 615 -11.01 16.57 35.22
CA SER A 615 -10.09 16.30 34.12
C SER A 615 -8.67 16.08 34.62
N THR A 616 -8.18 14.85 34.51
CA THR A 616 -6.78 14.48 34.81
C THR A 616 -5.88 14.55 33.57
N ALA A 617 -6.42 14.99 32.42
CA ALA A 617 -5.70 15.00 31.15
C ALA A 617 -4.62 16.09 31.11
N ILE A 618 -3.50 15.81 30.43
CA ILE A 618 -2.41 16.77 30.21
C ILE A 618 -2.48 17.27 28.77
N HIS A 619 -2.59 18.59 28.60
CA HIS A 619 -2.72 19.22 27.28
C HIS A 619 -1.40 19.85 26.82
N PHE A 620 -1.29 20.08 25.51
CA PHE A 620 -0.13 20.71 24.87
C PHE A 620 -0.60 21.66 23.76
N GLN A 621 0.23 22.63 23.41
CA GLN A 621 -0.09 23.58 22.32
C GLN A 621 -0.20 22.92 20.94
N SER A 622 0.43 21.76 20.75
CA SER A 622 0.37 21.01 19.51
C SER A 622 0.44 19.50 19.74
N HIS A 623 -0.11 18.75 18.78
CA HIS A 623 -0.02 17.29 18.73
C HIS A 623 1.44 16.80 18.73
N ASP A 624 2.32 17.46 17.98
CA ASP A 624 3.73 17.09 17.87
C ASP A 624 4.50 17.29 19.18
N ALA A 625 4.15 18.33 19.96
CA ALA A 625 4.67 18.55 21.31
C ALA A 625 4.21 17.47 22.29
N ALA A 626 2.91 17.15 22.30
CA ALA A 626 2.36 16.07 23.12
C ALA A 626 3.05 14.73 22.83
N LEU A 627 3.24 14.41 21.55
CA LEU A 627 3.90 13.16 21.15
C LEU A 627 5.39 13.14 21.53
N ASN A 628 6.12 14.25 21.36
CA ASN A 628 7.51 14.35 21.81
C ASN A 628 7.63 14.17 23.33
N TYR A 629 6.73 14.75 24.09
CA TYR A 629 6.69 14.61 25.55
C TYR A 629 6.28 13.19 25.96
N ALA A 630 5.39 12.53 25.21
CA ALA A 630 5.07 11.12 25.42
C ALA A 630 6.30 10.20 25.21
N TYR A 631 7.17 10.48 24.24
CA TYR A 631 8.45 9.78 24.11
C TYR A 631 9.37 10.01 25.30
N TYR A 632 9.41 11.24 25.82
CA TYR A 632 10.12 11.55 27.06
C TYR A 632 9.59 10.71 28.23
N VAL A 633 8.28 10.63 28.40
CA VAL A 633 7.65 9.83 29.47
C VAL A 633 7.98 8.35 29.31
N VAL A 634 7.88 7.77 28.11
CA VAL A 634 8.26 6.38 27.88
C VAL A 634 9.74 6.14 28.14
N ALA A 635 10.62 7.08 27.78
CA ALA A 635 12.03 7.00 28.13
C ALA A 635 12.23 6.97 29.65
N ARG A 636 11.49 7.79 30.43
CA ARG A 636 11.50 7.74 31.90
C ARG A 636 11.01 6.42 32.45
N ILE A 637 9.92 5.88 31.92
CA ILE A 637 9.40 4.54 32.29
C ILE A 637 10.50 3.48 32.11
N MET A 638 11.23 3.52 30.98
CA MET A 638 12.30 2.55 30.70
C MET A 638 13.58 2.79 31.53
N GLN A 639 13.77 4.00 32.05
CA GLN A 639 14.88 4.36 32.95
C GLN A 639 14.60 4.00 34.41
N CYS A 640 13.35 3.68 34.78
CA CYS A 640 13.02 3.18 36.11
C CYS A 640 13.67 1.80 36.34
N THR A 641 14.43 1.67 37.42
CA THR A 641 15.22 0.47 37.73
C THR A 641 14.60 -0.42 38.80
N GLY A 642 13.47 -0.01 39.42
CA GLY A 642 12.79 -0.77 40.47
C GLY A 642 12.50 -2.22 40.09
N LEU A 643 11.93 -2.44 38.89
CA LEU A 643 11.70 -3.78 38.34
C LEU A 643 13.00 -4.58 38.18
N LEU A 644 14.08 -3.95 37.70
CA LEU A 644 15.35 -4.63 37.51
C LEU A 644 15.94 -5.02 38.87
N ARG A 645 15.85 -4.15 39.87
CA ARG A 645 16.28 -4.47 41.24
C ARG A 645 15.52 -5.67 41.78
N GLU A 646 14.20 -5.70 41.61
CA GLU A 646 13.35 -6.82 42.03
C GLU A 646 13.73 -8.15 41.36
N LEU A 647 14.07 -8.14 40.07
CA LEU A 647 14.44 -9.36 39.33
C LEU A 647 15.82 -9.92 39.73
N TYR A 648 16.72 -9.07 40.23
CA TYR A 648 18.12 -9.41 40.53
C TYR A 648 18.44 -9.48 42.04
N SER A 649 17.59 -8.95 42.93
CA SER A 649 17.76 -9.08 44.38
C SER A 649 17.41 -10.49 44.88
N GLN A 650 18.28 -11.07 45.72
CA GLN A 650 18.03 -12.35 46.42
C GLN A 650 17.47 -12.16 47.85
N THR A 651 17.48 -10.94 48.38
CA THR A 651 16.99 -10.60 49.71
C THR A 651 15.53 -10.13 49.67
N THR A 652 14.76 -10.50 50.69
CA THR A 652 13.40 -10.00 50.91
C THR A 652 13.39 -8.47 50.87
N PRO A 653 12.35 -7.85 50.27
CA PRO A 653 12.31 -6.40 50.11
C PRO A 653 12.17 -5.75 51.48
N ASP A 654 13.25 -5.13 51.97
CA ASP A 654 13.13 -4.08 52.97
C ASP A 654 12.45 -2.89 52.28
N HIS A 655 11.16 -2.75 52.60
CA HIS A 655 10.29 -1.57 52.49
C HIS A 655 10.47 -0.57 51.32
N GLU A 656 9.46 -0.64 50.43
CA GLU A 656 8.60 0.48 49.93
C GLU A 656 8.96 1.40 48.73
N ASP A 657 10.19 1.71 48.32
CA ASP A 657 10.34 3.04 47.67
C ASP A 657 10.55 3.17 46.12
N GLU A 658 10.51 2.12 45.29
CA GLU A 658 10.95 2.29 43.87
C GLU A 658 10.13 1.64 42.74
N CYS A 659 9.08 0.85 43.00
CA CYS A 659 8.17 0.40 41.92
C CYS A 659 7.11 1.47 41.56
N TYR A 660 6.82 2.39 42.49
CA TYR A 660 5.87 3.49 42.31
C TYR A 660 6.22 4.50 41.20
N PRO A 661 7.48 4.93 41.00
CA PRO A 661 7.82 5.92 39.99
C PRO A 661 7.45 5.49 38.57
N ALA A 662 7.65 4.23 38.21
CA ALA A 662 7.29 3.73 36.88
C ALA A 662 5.78 3.83 36.64
N GLU A 663 4.96 3.47 37.64
CA GLU A 663 3.51 3.55 37.54
C GLU A 663 3.01 4.99 37.44
N LEU A 664 3.62 5.92 38.19
CA LEU A 664 3.33 7.35 38.06
C LEU A 664 3.61 7.86 36.65
N TRP A 665 4.74 7.48 36.05
CA TRP A 665 5.04 7.83 34.67
C TRP A 665 4.08 7.18 33.67
N VAL A 666 3.65 5.93 33.90
CA VAL A 666 2.63 5.28 33.06
C VAL A 666 1.29 6.03 33.18
N GLN A 667 0.91 6.50 34.38
CA GLN A 667 -0.27 7.33 34.55
C GLN A 667 -0.13 8.65 33.79
N THR A 668 1.03 9.33 33.88
CA THR A 668 1.31 10.54 33.09
C THR A 668 1.16 10.26 31.59
N LEU A 669 1.64 9.11 31.09
CA LEU A 669 1.47 8.72 29.68
C LEU A 669 0.00 8.58 29.30
N VAL A 670 -0.81 7.96 30.16
CA VAL A 670 -2.27 7.84 29.97
C VAL A 670 -2.93 9.22 29.95
N GLN A 671 -2.57 10.11 30.86
CA GLN A 671 -3.10 11.48 30.93
C GLN A 671 -2.76 12.31 29.70
N ILE A 672 -1.54 12.16 29.14
CA ILE A 672 -1.16 12.79 27.86
C ILE A 672 -2.01 12.21 26.73
N ALA A 673 -2.18 10.88 26.68
CA ALA A 673 -2.98 10.23 25.64
C ALA A 673 -4.46 10.65 25.70
N GLN A 674 -5.01 10.88 26.90
CA GLN A 674 -6.36 11.41 27.09
C GLN A 674 -6.48 12.88 26.66
N GLY A 675 -5.40 13.66 26.74
CA GLY A 675 -5.38 15.08 26.36
C GLY A 675 -5.22 15.36 24.86
N VAL A 676 -4.98 14.35 24.02
CA VAL A 676 -4.82 14.50 22.56
C VAL A 676 -6.08 14.12 21.78
N ASP A 677 -6.29 14.77 20.62
CA ASP A 677 -7.36 14.39 19.69
C ASP A 677 -7.02 13.08 18.97
N MET A 678 -7.81 12.03 19.22
CA MET A 678 -7.61 10.69 18.65
C MET A 678 -7.62 10.65 17.12
N ARG A 679 -8.44 11.49 16.46
CA ARG A 679 -8.47 11.57 14.99
C ARG A 679 -7.19 12.15 14.42
N THR A 680 -6.62 13.14 15.09
CA THR A 680 -5.32 13.71 14.78
C THR A 680 -4.23 12.66 14.98
N SER A 681 -4.24 11.90 16.09
CA SER A 681 -3.33 10.78 16.31
C SER A 681 -3.39 9.73 15.19
N ALA A 682 -4.59 9.28 14.81
CA ALA A 682 -4.78 8.28 13.77
C ALA A 682 -4.23 8.70 12.39
N THR A 683 -4.17 10.01 12.12
CA THR A 683 -3.70 10.52 10.82
C THR A 683 -2.24 10.97 10.87
N ARG A 684 -1.86 11.79 11.85
CA ARG A 684 -0.50 12.37 11.97
C ARG A 684 0.56 11.38 12.42
N ASN A 685 0.20 10.30 13.11
CA ASN A 685 1.18 9.31 13.58
C ASN A 685 1.52 8.24 12.54
N SER A 686 1.14 8.43 11.26
CA SER A 686 1.35 7.44 10.20
C SER A 686 2.82 7.05 9.97
N TYR A 687 3.77 7.93 10.31
CA TYR A 687 5.21 7.76 10.07
C TYR A 687 6.05 8.01 11.33
N THR A 688 5.44 7.85 12.50
CA THR A 688 6.07 8.00 13.82
C THR A 688 5.73 6.79 14.69
N ILE A 689 6.29 6.72 15.90
CA ILE A 689 5.81 5.77 16.91
C ILE A 689 4.53 6.36 17.50
N GLY A 690 3.45 5.61 17.45
CA GLY A 690 2.13 6.08 17.86
C GLY A 690 1.83 5.86 19.35
N PHE A 691 0.80 6.54 19.87
CA PHE A 691 0.36 6.40 21.26
C PHE A 691 -0.03 4.96 21.60
N SER A 692 -0.61 4.21 20.67
CA SER A 692 -0.94 2.80 20.90
C SER A 692 0.30 1.96 21.22
N GLY A 693 1.41 2.20 20.51
CA GLY A 693 2.71 1.57 20.76
C GLY A 693 3.37 2.04 22.06
N LEU A 694 3.24 3.33 22.40
CA LEU A 694 3.76 3.88 23.65
C LEU A 694 3.02 3.33 24.88
N LEU A 695 1.69 3.24 24.81
CA LEU A 695 0.87 2.68 25.89
C LEU A 695 1.12 1.17 26.08
N LEU A 696 1.36 0.44 24.98
CA LEU A 696 1.83 -0.95 25.05
C LEU A 696 3.19 -1.07 25.75
N ALA A 697 4.09 -0.11 25.55
CA ALA A 697 5.36 -0.08 26.29
C ALA A 697 5.14 0.17 27.79
N GLY A 698 4.25 1.11 28.11
CA GLY A 698 3.91 1.48 29.49
C GLY A 698 3.23 0.35 30.26
N ILE A 699 2.28 -0.37 29.66
CA ILE A 699 1.53 -1.43 30.36
C ILE A 699 2.43 -2.60 30.80
N LEU A 700 3.54 -2.85 30.09
CA LEU A 700 4.54 -3.89 30.44
C LEU A 700 5.49 -3.44 31.57
N ARG A 701 5.34 -2.21 32.07
CA ARG A 701 6.09 -1.64 33.19
C ARG A 701 5.17 -1.19 34.33
N CYS A 702 3.89 -1.54 34.24
CA CYS A 702 2.86 -1.19 35.21
C CYS A 702 2.30 -2.46 35.85
N GLN A 703 2.09 -2.45 37.17
CA GLN A 703 1.47 -3.54 37.92
C GLN A 703 0.03 -3.19 38.33
N SER A 704 -0.36 -1.91 38.27
CA SER A 704 -1.72 -1.46 38.51
C SER A 704 -2.71 -1.94 37.45
N LEU A 705 -3.78 -2.60 37.92
CA LEU A 705 -4.87 -3.03 37.04
C LEU A 705 -5.74 -1.85 36.59
N SER A 706 -5.92 -0.81 37.41
CA SER A 706 -6.74 0.34 37.03
C SER A 706 -6.13 1.06 35.83
N VAL A 707 -4.83 1.36 35.90
CA VAL A 707 -4.08 2.02 34.82
C VAL A 707 -4.05 1.15 33.57
N GLY A 708 -3.87 -0.17 33.74
CA GLY A 708 -3.95 -1.13 32.63
C GLY A 708 -5.32 -1.14 31.94
N LEU A 709 -6.41 -0.96 32.67
CA LEU A 709 -7.75 -0.86 32.11
C LEU A 709 -7.99 0.49 31.43
N GLU A 710 -7.46 1.60 31.95
CA GLU A 710 -7.49 2.91 31.27
C GLU A 710 -6.75 2.86 29.92
N ILE A 711 -5.59 2.20 29.87
CA ILE A 711 -4.85 1.94 28.61
C ILE A 711 -5.71 1.14 27.62
N GLN A 712 -6.36 0.08 28.11
CA GLN A 712 -7.21 -0.77 27.29
C GLN A 712 -8.41 0.02 26.73
N ASP A 713 -9.05 0.83 27.55
CA ASP A 713 -10.20 1.65 27.19
C ASP A 713 -9.83 2.71 26.14
N TRP A 714 -8.68 3.37 26.31
CA TRP A 714 -8.18 4.32 25.33
C TRP A 714 -7.92 3.65 23.96
N ILE A 715 -7.25 2.49 23.94
CA ILE A 715 -6.97 1.77 22.68
C ILE A 715 -8.27 1.23 22.05
N GLN A 716 -9.22 0.77 22.86
CA GLN A 716 -10.54 0.34 22.39
C GLN A 716 -11.31 1.50 21.76
N THR A 717 -11.37 2.65 22.43
CA THR A 717 -12.02 3.87 21.93
C THR A 717 -11.37 4.34 20.62
N LEU A 718 -10.03 4.27 20.51
CA LEU A 718 -9.35 4.56 19.26
C LEU A 718 -9.78 3.60 18.15
N GLN A 719 -9.86 2.29 18.43
CA GLN A 719 -10.31 1.29 17.45
C GLN A 719 -11.78 1.48 17.03
N ASP A 720 -12.63 1.97 17.93
CA ASP A 720 -14.05 2.21 17.66
C ASP A 720 -14.28 3.39 16.69
N LEU A 721 -13.30 4.29 16.55
CA LEU A 721 -13.25 5.28 15.46
C LEU A 721 -12.97 4.64 14.08
N GLN A 722 -12.77 3.32 14.04
CA GLN A 722 -12.43 2.49 12.88
C GLN A 722 -11.11 2.79 12.13
N PRO A 723 -10.03 3.32 12.75
CA PRO A 723 -8.71 3.22 12.15
C PRO A 723 -8.21 1.77 12.15
N THR A 724 -7.54 1.37 11.07
CA THR A 724 -6.91 0.04 10.98
C THR A 724 -5.58 -0.02 11.71
N GLU A 725 -4.83 1.10 11.71
CA GLU A 725 -3.49 1.22 12.27
C GLU A 725 -3.29 2.60 12.91
N GLU A 726 -2.38 2.67 13.88
CA GLU A 726 -1.82 3.91 14.43
C GLU A 726 -0.33 3.69 14.67
N GLY A 727 0.53 4.66 14.33
CA GLY A 727 1.99 4.43 14.39
C GLY A 727 2.50 3.38 13.40
N ALA A 728 1.80 3.19 12.25
CA ALA A 728 2.02 2.10 11.30
C ALA A 728 1.96 0.69 11.93
N PHE A 729 1.18 0.51 13.01
CA PHE A 729 0.97 -0.77 13.67
C PHE A 729 -0.53 -1.11 13.81
N PRO A 730 -0.96 -2.37 13.63
CA PRO A 730 -2.38 -2.74 13.70
C PRO A 730 -2.96 -2.64 15.10
N LEU A 731 -4.02 -1.84 15.24
CA LEU A 731 -4.65 -1.59 16.54
C LEU A 731 -5.24 -2.86 17.16
N TYR A 732 -5.80 -3.75 16.35
CA TYR A 732 -6.36 -5.01 16.86
C TYR A 732 -5.29 -5.92 17.48
N GLN A 733 -4.04 -5.87 16.99
CA GLN A 733 -2.94 -6.63 17.58
C GLN A 733 -2.53 -6.01 18.91
N THR A 734 -2.34 -4.68 18.96
CA THR A 734 -2.03 -3.97 20.21
C THR A 734 -3.09 -4.23 21.27
N LEU A 735 -4.37 -4.08 20.91
CA LEU A 735 -5.50 -4.29 21.80
C LEU A 735 -5.59 -5.72 22.31
N GLY A 736 -5.37 -6.72 21.44
CA GLY A 736 -5.35 -8.13 21.83
C GLY A 736 -4.28 -8.42 22.89
N VAL A 737 -3.09 -7.85 22.73
CA VAL A 737 -1.98 -8.01 23.68
C VAL A 737 -2.27 -7.31 25.00
N VAL A 738 -2.77 -6.07 24.95
CA VAL A 738 -3.17 -5.31 26.14
C VAL A 738 -4.24 -6.04 26.95
N LYS A 739 -5.27 -6.59 26.28
CA LYS A 739 -6.30 -7.43 26.92
C LYS A 739 -5.69 -8.66 27.58
N ALA A 740 -4.79 -9.36 26.90
CA ALA A 740 -4.11 -10.52 27.47
C ALA A 740 -3.26 -10.15 28.69
N VAL A 741 -2.52 -9.05 28.66
CA VAL A 741 -1.75 -8.55 29.82
C VAL A 741 -2.67 -8.24 31.01
N ASN A 742 -3.80 -7.56 30.78
CA ASN A 742 -4.77 -7.29 31.84
C ASN A 742 -5.40 -8.55 32.41
N GLN A 743 -5.70 -9.56 31.58
CA GLN A 743 -6.19 -10.86 32.05
C GLN A 743 -5.18 -11.56 32.97
N GLN A 744 -3.88 -11.51 32.63
CA GLN A 744 -2.83 -12.03 33.50
C GLN A 744 -2.79 -11.28 34.84
N ARG A 745 -2.90 -9.95 34.81
CA ARG A 745 -2.91 -9.11 36.00
C ARG A 745 -4.12 -9.37 36.90
N MET A 746 -5.30 -9.58 36.32
CA MET A 746 -6.50 -10.01 37.06
C MET A 746 -6.33 -11.37 37.75
N ALA A 747 -5.52 -12.26 37.17
CA ALA A 747 -5.14 -13.54 37.76
C ALA A 747 -3.98 -13.44 38.78
N GLY A 748 -3.57 -12.22 39.18
CA GLY A 748 -2.47 -12.00 40.13
C GLY A 748 -1.09 -12.27 39.54
N ARG A 749 -0.93 -12.12 38.21
CA ARG A 749 0.35 -12.29 37.49
C ARG A 749 0.77 -10.98 36.82
N ASP A 750 1.97 -10.52 37.14
CA ASP A 750 2.57 -9.34 36.51
C ASP A 750 3.34 -9.75 35.27
N VAL A 751 3.15 -9.01 34.17
CA VAL A 751 3.82 -9.26 32.89
C VAL A 751 4.86 -8.16 32.66
N PHE A 752 6.13 -8.57 32.54
CA PHE A 752 7.26 -7.67 32.38
C PHE A 752 7.78 -7.61 30.95
N ALA A 753 7.59 -8.66 30.16
CA ALA A 753 7.95 -8.67 28.76
C ALA A 753 7.06 -9.63 27.97
N VAL A 754 6.93 -9.34 26.68
CA VAL A 754 6.19 -10.16 25.72
C VAL A 754 7.08 -10.33 24.49
N THR A 755 7.35 -11.58 24.11
CA THR A 755 8.19 -11.91 22.95
C THR A 755 7.46 -12.91 22.04
N GLN A 756 7.90 -13.05 20.80
CA GLN A 756 7.46 -14.16 19.97
C GLN A 756 8.21 -15.46 20.32
N PRO A 757 7.54 -16.63 20.23
CA PRO A 757 8.20 -17.92 20.47
C PRO A 757 9.22 -18.27 19.37
N VAL A 758 8.96 -17.84 18.13
CA VAL A 758 9.82 -18.04 16.96
C VAL A 758 9.93 -16.73 16.21
N ASP A 759 11.13 -16.40 15.75
CA ASP A 759 11.32 -15.25 14.87
C ASP A 759 10.90 -15.59 13.44
N ASP A 760 10.01 -14.78 12.87
CA ASP A 760 9.59 -14.88 11.48
C ASP A 760 10.35 -13.89 10.57
N GLY A 761 11.42 -13.26 11.09
CA GLY A 761 12.19 -12.27 10.35
C GLY A 761 11.38 -11.00 10.07
N GLY A 762 10.32 -10.73 10.85
CA GLY A 762 9.39 -9.60 10.64
C GLY A 762 8.22 -9.88 9.74
N GLY A 763 8.08 -11.14 9.36
CA GLY A 763 7.04 -11.64 8.50
C GLY A 763 7.11 -11.04 7.10
N HIS A 764 5.96 -10.73 6.53
CA HIS A 764 5.82 -10.30 5.15
C HIS A 764 5.33 -8.86 5.05
N PRO A 765 5.67 -8.13 3.97
CA PRO A 765 5.12 -6.80 3.74
C PRO A 765 3.58 -6.78 3.77
N LYS A 766 3.02 -5.71 4.32
CA LYS A 766 1.58 -5.45 4.55
C LYS A 766 0.78 -5.18 3.27
N VAL A 767 0.91 -6.08 2.28
CA VAL A 767 0.31 -5.91 0.95
C VAL A 767 -1.16 -6.30 0.94
N THR A 768 -1.51 -7.42 1.57
CA THR A 768 -2.86 -7.99 1.59
C THR A 768 -3.48 -8.00 2.99
N ALA A 769 -2.76 -7.50 3.99
CA ALA A 769 -3.18 -7.42 5.37
C ALA A 769 -2.42 -6.29 6.08
N TYR A 770 -2.92 -5.89 7.24
CA TYR A 770 -2.32 -4.83 8.05
C TYR A 770 -1.19 -5.32 8.96
N ASN A 771 -1.14 -6.61 9.27
CA ASN A 771 -0.06 -7.19 10.03
C ASN A 771 1.07 -7.67 9.11
N SER A 772 2.30 -7.27 9.44
CA SER A 772 3.49 -7.85 8.81
C SER A 772 3.82 -9.21 9.40
N GLN A 773 3.64 -9.36 10.71
CA GLN A 773 3.88 -10.60 11.46
C GLN A 773 2.57 -11.27 11.87
N SER A 774 2.57 -12.60 11.88
CA SER A 774 1.43 -13.38 12.36
C SER A 774 1.52 -13.58 13.86
N ILE A 775 0.92 -12.66 14.63
CA ILE A 775 0.89 -12.72 16.09
C ILE A 775 -0.32 -13.55 16.55
N SER A 776 -0.20 -14.88 16.49
CA SER A 776 -1.21 -15.82 17.02
C SER A 776 -0.82 -16.38 18.39
N SER A 777 0.47 -16.50 18.66
CA SER A 777 1.00 -16.92 19.96
C SER A 777 2.14 -16.02 20.41
N LEU A 778 2.21 -15.79 21.71
CA LEU A 778 3.19 -14.93 22.35
C LEU A 778 3.68 -15.57 23.64
N LEU A 779 4.96 -15.35 23.94
CA LEU A 779 5.61 -15.79 25.16
C LEU A 779 5.60 -14.64 26.17
N PHE A 780 4.92 -14.84 27.28
CA PHE A 780 4.77 -13.87 28.36
C PHE A 780 5.80 -14.18 29.44
N HIS A 781 6.56 -13.15 29.84
CA HIS A 781 7.59 -13.23 30.86
C HIS A 781 7.17 -12.38 32.04
N GLY A 782 7.10 -12.95 33.23
CA GLY A 782 6.50 -12.26 34.36
C GLY A 782 6.75 -12.90 35.71
N ARG A 783 5.99 -12.46 36.73
CA ARG A 783 5.99 -13.02 38.08
C ARG A 783 4.57 -13.29 38.58
N CYS A 784 4.36 -14.44 39.21
CA CYS A 784 3.14 -14.72 39.96
C CYS A 784 3.23 -14.10 41.35
N ARG A 785 2.32 -13.18 41.71
CA ARG A 785 2.32 -12.51 43.02
C ARG A 785 2.15 -13.49 44.17
N ILE A 786 1.23 -14.44 44.02
CA ILE A 786 0.87 -15.41 45.07
C ILE A 786 2.03 -16.38 45.36
N ARG A 787 2.64 -16.92 44.29
CA ARG A 787 3.71 -17.92 44.42
C ARG A 787 5.10 -17.30 44.54
N ASN A 788 5.20 -15.98 44.33
CA ASN A 788 6.44 -15.22 44.24
C ASN A 788 7.49 -15.88 43.33
N CYS A 789 7.05 -16.48 42.23
CA CYS A 789 7.93 -17.16 41.28
C CYS A 789 7.82 -16.52 39.90
N LEU A 790 8.94 -16.47 39.18
CA LEU A 790 8.96 -16.07 37.78
C LEU A 790 8.21 -17.11 36.93
N PHE A 791 7.57 -16.66 35.86
CA PHE A 791 6.92 -17.54 34.89
C PHE A 791 7.25 -17.13 33.47
N GLU A 792 7.24 -18.13 32.60
CA GLU A 792 7.31 -17.98 31.16
C GLU A 792 6.19 -18.84 30.56
N GLU A 793 5.21 -18.22 29.91
CA GLU A 793 4.01 -18.92 29.43
C GLU A 793 3.69 -18.53 27.98
N CYS A 794 3.41 -19.53 27.14
CA CYS A 794 2.97 -19.30 25.76
C CYS A 794 1.45 -19.11 25.73
N ILE A 795 1.00 -17.93 25.34
CA ILE A 795 -0.41 -17.53 25.28
C ILE A 795 -0.84 -17.41 23.82
N THR A 796 -1.94 -18.05 23.46
CA THR A 796 -2.60 -17.86 22.16
C THR A 796 -3.55 -16.67 22.23
N LEU A 797 -3.41 -15.72 21.31
CA LEU A 797 -4.30 -14.57 21.20
C LEU A 797 -5.53 -14.95 20.36
N GLY A 798 -6.75 -14.67 20.87
CA GLY A 798 -7.99 -14.86 20.11
C GLY A 798 -8.74 -16.18 20.35
N VAL A 799 -8.54 -16.82 21.52
CA VAL A 799 -9.43 -17.87 22.04
C VAL A 799 -10.49 -17.25 22.93
#